data_AF-A0A7X3IN55-F1
#
_entry.id   AF-A0A7X3IN55-F1
#
_cell.length_a   1.000
_cell.length_b   1.000
_cell.length_c   1.000
_cell.angle_alpha   90.00
_cell.angle_beta   90.00
_cell.angle_gamma   90.00
#
_symmetry.space_group_name_H-M   'P 1'
#
loop_
_entity.id
_entity.type
_entity.pdbx_description
1 polymer ?
#
loop_
_entity_poly.entity_id
_entity_poly.type
_entity_poly.pdbx_seq_one_letter_code
_entity_poly.pdbx_strand_id
1 'polypeptide(L)'
;MKRKIRFAIPAIIFIVLLALIIPYGWAKVNAVEEPPYQVNILEIVDQNDYSVLKGKLNGTPNVNVDVMRMKTFVAMREDLSGKYDAIYLANAYELKDSNNKTKVKTGISTNYSTGPVASFNKSGDTNNQKAAHQTSFVMNDITQLKADEIKRSFISQGLPVIVHKNVLQQQPNASGKRILYDTFNKYFTHAESSPNNNVYFVNDTELNQLVTQIQTAGSSLYQQLHQRPRIQLTVKPDEYNGTSSSRTYKAGDTLIFRFNTFNVQNLSDNRITAKLYLSVDKVLQYTDENQVALKTITQSSGNELTYNLPKAYSGLLYWKLDVSNSITGLIDSVSGTIRYQDEKTVVRVLQVMPDSGSGSSLLMENNMKQAYLKSDDYELRISPISFKDLKSMVAANKEKTLNGKYDMVVFGFKDSYNEGSTLNADTASVVHDFITSGQGVMFTHDTIYKSTNSSNPWVDNFQTDTGQIIPETNLGFGNPVGGTSTKAVNNGLLTQFPFDLSKTPASGSIGQIATTHNQYFTLDLEDKNVVSWYNINSSDRDVDDSWNHYYTYTKGNVTYSGTGHTSSGFPNWEQRLFVNTMYRAFIGANHAPEITVISPKENAVIPSYQKIPVSYTVNDLDLKDRNIKTQVKIVQDQKELKVYEEKTVLSGSTLSLDLDNPLKDVKDQGKLQIVITARDLHGAQAEPKTINITVIKAKDSLQVDRSLPEDKREQDVFTNESLLIDYTIKPVAIPIEQGTKDPAKMIVTELRFNEKLPPNLEVGGIQLDSAKGSIQKTGTLKEGYQLTGALNNVKYHLSTDGKSYITDDNDVIRFTVPVTPKEKGNYLLDQSTLGFRDFDEKTKTASFPVISFTAKKRLTSLSIGEEYTILKGSSLTLPVTYEPKDVDPRSLVFSWSSADPRIASVDDQGKVTGMKAGVTTVTVRSTDGSKLSASAKVTVFDPILTLKAPDKIKVNQMGKLQAVMEQKYLQNVKLTWRLSGAGDDARAGLKDTGDEWSRDLKGLAVGNVNVEVTLEAELAGSSTKVKSIASAQVLIIHPLESISIKGPTSVVAGKSIVLTPVLNPEDAENVPPLVWSLKGAEDSKYASLRVTPEGVIVTGKQKGTVVVQLTAGDLQAEHKVEIQNQFTGLRLSNPISIMAGSDLDLQTKLELLPHGEVNDELDIRNNKLIWKSDNPLIFTVNPDTGVIHAIREGTAYVTVVYKEDPAITATAKIIVQRLDNEDKY
;
A
#
# COMPACT_ATOMS: atom_id res chain seq x y z
N MET A 1 36.77 -6.21 -75.25
CA MET A 1 37.69 -7.12 -75.97
C MET A 1 38.44 -7.95 -74.93
N LYS A 2 38.30 -9.29 -75.02
CA LYS A 2 39.11 -10.39 -74.45
C LYS A 2 39.72 -10.29 -73.02
N ARG A 3 39.10 -11.07 -72.12
CA ARG A 3 39.66 -12.06 -71.16
C ARG A 3 41.20 -12.19 -71.07
N LYS A 4 41.74 -12.29 -69.85
CA LYS A 4 42.09 -13.53 -69.10
C LYS A 4 42.69 -13.16 -67.71
N ILE A 5 42.11 -13.62 -66.59
CA ILE A 5 42.48 -14.79 -65.73
C ILE A 5 43.89 -14.59 -65.08
N ARG A 6 44.19 -14.74 -63.78
CA ARG A 6 43.59 -14.93 -62.43
C ARG A 6 44.63 -15.78 -61.62
N PHE A 7 44.76 -15.47 -60.32
CA PHE A 7 45.42 -16.22 -59.20
C PHE A 7 46.95 -16.09 -59.03
N ALA A 8 47.56 -15.91 -57.85
CA ALA A 8 47.08 -15.63 -56.47
C ALA A 8 48.27 -15.19 -55.55
N ILE A 9 48.01 -14.33 -54.54
CA ILE A 9 48.75 -14.08 -53.26
C ILE A 9 50.13 -13.36 -53.39
N PRO A 10 50.68 -12.50 -52.46
CA PRO A 10 50.30 -12.10 -51.07
C PRO A 10 50.28 -10.57 -50.79
N ALA A 11 49.84 -10.13 -49.60
CA ALA A 11 50.32 -8.88 -48.97
C ALA A 11 50.03 -8.85 -47.45
N ILE A 12 50.97 -9.40 -46.68
CA ILE A 12 51.15 -9.21 -45.23
C ILE A 12 52.42 -8.36 -45.10
N ILE A 13 52.39 -7.36 -44.20
CA ILE A 13 53.51 -6.47 -43.79
C ILE A 13 53.81 -5.32 -44.77
N PHE A 14 53.02 -4.24 -44.73
CA PHE A 14 53.51 -2.85 -44.84
C PHE A 14 52.41 -1.77 -44.54
N ILE A 15 51.56 -1.98 -43.52
CA ILE A 15 50.64 -0.95 -42.96
C ILE A 15 50.63 -1.08 -41.42
N VAL A 16 51.72 -0.70 -40.74
CA VAL A 16 51.79 -0.71 -39.27
C VAL A 16 52.31 0.62 -38.68
N LEU A 17 52.64 1.64 -39.48
CA LEU A 17 53.18 2.90 -38.94
C LEU A 17 52.66 4.15 -39.67
N LEU A 18 51.34 4.37 -39.68
CA LEU A 18 50.72 5.68 -40.01
C LEU A 18 49.22 5.76 -39.62
N ALA A 19 48.82 5.10 -38.52
CA ALA A 19 47.45 5.09 -37.99
C ALA A 19 47.38 5.53 -36.50
N LEU A 20 48.20 6.51 -36.12
CA LEU A 20 48.16 7.19 -34.81
C LEU A 20 47.64 8.62 -34.99
N ILE A 21 46.41 8.74 -35.51
CA ILE A 21 45.53 9.89 -35.30
C ILE A 21 44.18 9.26 -34.96
N ILE A 22 43.80 9.33 -33.70
CA ILE A 22 42.51 8.91 -33.18
C ILE A 22 41.45 9.71 -33.95
N PRO A 23 40.56 9.09 -34.76
CA PRO A 23 39.36 9.78 -35.15
C PRO A 23 38.48 9.85 -33.90
N TYR A 24 38.18 11.07 -33.46
CA TYR A 24 36.99 11.40 -32.68
C TYR A 24 35.76 10.97 -33.49
N GLY A 25 35.51 9.67 -33.55
CA GLY A 25 34.21 9.13 -33.88
C GLY A 25 33.35 9.37 -32.65
N TRP A 26 32.52 10.40 -32.68
CA TRP A 26 31.33 10.42 -31.84
C TRP A 26 30.60 9.12 -32.15
N ALA A 27 30.77 8.11 -31.31
CA ALA A 27 29.85 7.00 -31.25
C ALA A 27 28.53 7.66 -30.91
N LYS A 28 27.69 7.89 -31.93
CA LYS A 28 26.27 8.04 -31.72
C LYS A 28 25.90 6.82 -30.90
N VAL A 29 25.65 7.02 -29.61
CA VAL A 29 24.86 6.08 -28.83
C VAL A 29 23.58 5.97 -29.64
N ASN A 30 23.45 4.88 -30.40
CA ASN A 30 22.21 4.60 -31.09
C ASN A 30 21.19 4.49 -29.97
N ALA A 31 20.32 5.50 -29.85
CA ALA A 31 19.20 5.46 -28.93
C ALA A 31 18.45 4.17 -29.25
N VAL A 32 18.36 3.27 -28.27
CA VAL A 32 17.51 2.08 -28.41
C VAL A 32 16.09 2.62 -28.59
N GLU A 33 15.47 2.30 -29.71
CA GLU A 33 14.11 2.72 -30.00
C GLU A 33 13.18 2.18 -28.91
N GLU A 34 12.44 3.08 -28.26
CA GLU A 34 11.49 2.70 -27.21
C GLU A 34 10.37 1.87 -27.84
N PRO A 35 10.13 0.64 -27.39
CA PRO A 35 9.02 -0.15 -27.88
C PRO A 35 7.70 0.55 -27.53
N PRO A 36 6.65 0.38 -28.35
CA PRO A 36 5.34 0.93 -28.03
C PRO A 36 4.87 0.47 -26.65
N TYR A 37 4.30 1.39 -25.86
CA TYR A 37 3.78 1.08 -24.54
C TYR A 37 2.59 0.11 -24.66
N GLN A 38 2.75 -1.11 -24.13
CA GLN A 38 1.71 -2.14 -24.15
C GLN A 38 0.80 -2.00 -22.94
N VAL A 39 -0.40 -1.46 -23.07
CA VAL A 39 -1.39 -1.40 -21.97
C VAL A 39 -1.98 -2.79 -21.73
N ASN A 40 -1.97 -3.26 -20.48
CA ASN A 40 -2.58 -4.53 -20.06
C ASN A 40 -3.76 -4.25 -19.12
N ILE A 41 -4.97 -4.63 -19.50
CA ILE A 41 -6.18 -4.47 -18.66
C ILE A 41 -6.67 -5.84 -18.23
N LEU A 42 -6.95 -6.03 -16.94
CA LEU A 42 -7.64 -7.21 -16.44
C LEU A 42 -9.15 -6.95 -16.37
N GLU A 43 -9.93 -7.58 -17.22
CA GLU A 43 -11.39 -7.62 -17.15
C GLU A 43 -11.85 -8.83 -16.34
N ILE A 44 -12.53 -8.56 -15.22
CA ILE A 44 -13.08 -9.58 -14.34
C ILE A 44 -14.57 -9.72 -14.62
N VAL A 45 -14.98 -10.92 -15.05
CA VAL A 45 -16.36 -11.26 -15.46
C VAL A 45 -16.96 -12.31 -14.53
N ASP A 46 -18.29 -12.41 -14.49
CA ASP A 46 -18.98 -13.44 -13.68
C ASP A 46 -19.07 -14.81 -14.42
N GLN A 47 -19.63 -14.81 -15.63
CA GLN A 47 -19.90 -16.02 -16.43
C GLN A 47 -19.52 -15.86 -17.90
N ASN A 48 -19.13 -16.99 -18.52
CA ASN A 48 -18.72 -17.15 -19.92
C ASN A 48 -17.48 -16.31 -20.33
N ASP A 49 -16.83 -16.67 -21.44
CA ASP A 49 -15.79 -15.84 -22.08
C ASP A 49 -16.36 -14.54 -22.71
N TYR A 50 -17.58 -14.13 -22.30
CA TYR A 50 -18.23 -12.93 -22.80
C TYR A 50 -17.61 -11.70 -22.15
N SER A 51 -16.66 -11.12 -22.88
CA SER A 51 -15.93 -9.94 -22.47
C SER A 51 -16.35 -8.75 -23.31
N VAL A 52 -16.94 -7.76 -22.65
CA VAL A 52 -17.48 -6.57 -23.31
C VAL A 52 -16.36 -5.60 -23.60
N LEU A 53 -15.40 -5.45 -22.69
CA LEU A 53 -14.28 -4.54 -22.88
C LEU A 53 -13.29 -5.08 -23.92
N LYS A 54 -12.89 -6.36 -23.88
CA LYS A 54 -12.02 -6.96 -24.92
C LYS A 54 -12.68 -6.90 -26.29
N GLY A 55 -13.99 -7.16 -26.39
CA GLY A 55 -14.72 -7.04 -27.65
C GLY A 55 -14.66 -5.63 -28.25
N LYS A 56 -14.79 -4.59 -27.41
CA LYS A 56 -14.73 -3.17 -27.82
C LYS A 56 -13.30 -2.68 -28.11
N LEU A 57 -12.31 -3.24 -27.44
CA LEU A 57 -10.89 -2.89 -27.63
C LEU A 57 -10.18 -3.79 -28.65
N ASN A 58 -10.86 -4.79 -29.22
CA ASN A 58 -10.27 -5.68 -30.21
C ASN A 58 -9.73 -4.89 -31.41
N GLY A 59 -8.47 -5.15 -31.79
CA GLY A 59 -7.78 -4.43 -32.85
C GLY A 59 -7.25 -3.04 -32.45
N THR A 60 -7.43 -2.60 -31.20
CA THR A 60 -6.76 -1.40 -30.68
C THR A 60 -5.25 -1.69 -30.55
N PRO A 61 -4.37 -0.93 -31.23
CA PRO A 61 -2.92 -1.17 -31.15
C PRO A 61 -2.40 -1.05 -29.72
N ASN A 62 -1.49 -1.96 -29.34
CA ASN A 62 -0.79 -1.96 -28.05
C ASN A 62 -1.69 -1.99 -26.80
N VAL A 63 -2.92 -2.51 -26.92
CA VAL A 63 -3.81 -2.75 -25.77
C VAL A 63 -4.16 -4.23 -25.73
N ASN A 64 -3.86 -4.87 -24.59
CA ASN A 64 -4.25 -6.24 -24.31
C ASN A 64 -5.29 -6.25 -23.19
N VAL A 65 -6.34 -7.06 -23.35
CA VAL A 65 -7.36 -7.29 -22.33
C VAL A 65 -7.36 -8.77 -21.96
N ASP A 66 -6.87 -9.07 -20.77
CA ASP A 66 -6.97 -10.37 -20.16
C ASP A 66 -8.33 -10.50 -19.50
N VAL A 67 -9.02 -11.61 -19.76
CA VAL A 67 -10.37 -11.86 -19.22
C VAL A 67 -10.26 -12.98 -18.21
N MET A 68 -10.79 -12.75 -17.01
CA MET A 68 -10.76 -13.70 -15.92
C MET A 68 -12.11 -13.79 -15.26
N ARG A 69 -12.59 -15.01 -15.00
CA ARG A 69 -13.81 -15.19 -14.19
C ARG A 69 -13.53 -14.81 -12.75
N MET A 70 -14.51 -14.22 -12.07
CA MET A 70 -14.40 -13.82 -10.65
C MET A 70 -13.97 -15.02 -9.79
N LYS A 71 -14.51 -16.21 -10.07
CA LYS A 71 -14.12 -17.45 -9.37
C LYS A 71 -12.66 -17.84 -9.54
N THR A 72 -12.11 -17.67 -10.73
CA THR A 72 -10.67 -17.86 -10.98
C THR A 72 -9.86 -16.77 -10.26
N PHE A 73 -10.33 -15.52 -10.29
CA PHE A 73 -9.67 -14.39 -9.68
C PHE A 73 -9.53 -14.54 -8.16
N VAL A 74 -10.58 -14.97 -7.46
CA VAL A 74 -10.53 -15.19 -6.00
C VAL A 74 -9.65 -16.37 -5.59
N ALA A 75 -9.52 -17.37 -6.46
CA ALA A 75 -8.64 -18.52 -6.23
C ALA A 75 -7.17 -18.25 -6.61
N MET A 76 -6.89 -17.22 -7.41
CA MET A 76 -5.54 -16.88 -7.88
C MET A 76 -4.64 -16.40 -6.73
N ARG A 77 -3.35 -16.77 -6.78
CA ARG A 77 -2.32 -16.32 -5.80
C ARG A 77 -1.16 -15.54 -6.42
N GLU A 78 -1.15 -15.37 -7.74
CA GLU A 78 -0.20 -14.50 -8.42
C GLU A 78 -0.47 -13.01 -8.08
N ASP A 79 0.60 -12.24 -7.88
CA ASP A 79 0.53 -10.79 -7.62
C ASP A 79 0.00 -10.03 -8.84
N LEU A 80 -0.93 -9.09 -8.62
CA LEU A 80 -1.42 -8.21 -9.68
C LEU A 80 -0.51 -7.02 -9.97
N SER A 81 0.26 -6.57 -8.97
CA SER A 81 1.18 -5.44 -9.09
C SER A 81 2.22 -5.72 -10.17
N GLY A 82 2.44 -4.76 -11.06
CA GLY A 82 3.43 -4.92 -12.12
C GLY A 82 2.95 -5.71 -13.34
N LYS A 83 1.76 -6.32 -13.30
CA LYS A 83 1.22 -7.08 -14.44
C LYS A 83 0.21 -6.27 -15.26
N TYR A 84 -0.75 -5.62 -14.60
CA TYR A 84 -1.82 -4.87 -15.24
C TYR A 84 -1.69 -3.35 -15.02
N ASP A 85 -2.17 -2.57 -15.98
CA ASP A 85 -2.28 -1.10 -15.92
C ASP A 85 -3.66 -0.66 -15.40
N ALA A 86 -4.69 -1.51 -15.54
CA ALA A 86 -6.02 -1.26 -15.00
C ALA A 86 -6.79 -2.55 -14.73
N ILE A 87 -7.82 -2.44 -13.90
CA ILE A 87 -8.80 -3.49 -13.65
C ILE A 87 -10.18 -2.99 -14.09
N TYR A 88 -10.95 -3.84 -14.76
CA TYR A 88 -12.36 -3.63 -15.04
C TYR A 88 -13.21 -4.71 -14.36
N LEU A 89 -14.04 -4.31 -13.40
CA LEU A 89 -15.04 -5.15 -12.76
C LEU A 89 -16.33 -5.08 -13.57
N ALA A 90 -16.55 -6.07 -14.43
CA ALA A 90 -17.64 -6.08 -15.39
C ALA A 90 -19.00 -6.32 -14.74
N ASN A 91 -20.06 -6.11 -15.53
CA ASN A 91 -21.41 -6.50 -15.13
C ASN A 91 -21.54 -8.02 -15.09
N ALA A 92 -22.34 -8.54 -14.15
CA ALA A 92 -22.81 -9.91 -14.21
C ALA A 92 -23.95 -10.00 -15.26
N TYR A 93 -23.64 -10.46 -16.48
CA TYR A 93 -24.65 -10.63 -17.53
C TYR A 93 -25.48 -11.92 -17.35
N GLU A 94 -26.73 -11.92 -17.81
CA GLU A 94 -27.60 -13.09 -17.87
C GLU A 94 -27.37 -13.94 -19.14
N LEU A 95 -27.71 -15.23 -19.04
CA LEU A 95 -27.54 -16.25 -20.08
C LEU A 95 -28.19 -15.84 -21.42
N LYS A 96 -27.45 -16.10 -22.51
CA LYS A 96 -28.05 -16.31 -23.83
C LYS A 96 -28.44 -17.79 -23.94
N ASP A 97 -29.61 -18.08 -24.50
CA ASP A 97 -29.99 -19.45 -24.79
C ASP A 97 -29.12 -20.06 -25.92
N SER A 98 -29.29 -21.35 -26.17
CA SER A 98 -28.63 -22.10 -27.25
C SER A 98 -28.91 -21.55 -28.67
N ASN A 99 -29.80 -20.57 -28.81
CA ASN A 99 -30.10 -19.84 -30.05
C ASN A 99 -29.55 -18.40 -30.02
N ASN A 100 -28.66 -18.09 -29.08
CA ASN A 100 -28.03 -16.77 -28.93
C ASN A 100 -29.03 -15.63 -28.62
N LYS A 101 -30.23 -15.94 -28.11
CA LYS A 101 -31.21 -14.95 -27.65
C LYS A 101 -31.02 -14.64 -26.17
N THR A 102 -30.99 -13.36 -25.84
CA THR A 102 -30.96 -12.85 -24.47
C THR A 102 -32.28 -13.20 -23.78
N LYS A 103 -32.26 -14.09 -22.78
CA LYS A 103 -33.37 -14.21 -21.83
C LYS A 103 -33.12 -13.20 -20.72
N VAL A 104 -33.79 -12.06 -20.80
CA VAL A 104 -33.87 -11.12 -19.67
C VAL A 104 -34.76 -11.77 -18.61
N LYS A 105 -34.21 -12.19 -17.47
CA LYS A 105 -34.98 -12.43 -16.27
C LYS A 105 -35.34 -11.04 -15.73
N THR A 106 -36.51 -10.57 -16.12
CA THR A 106 -37.04 -9.30 -15.61
C THR A 106 -37.19 -9.39 -14.09
N GLY A 107 -36.36 -8.66 -13.33
CA GLY A 107 -36.63 -8.34 -11.92
C GLY A 107 -35.60 -8.64 -10.83
N ILE A 108 -34.32 -8.97 -11.11
CA ILE A 108 -33.30 -9.11 -10.04
C ILE A 108 -32.04 -8.28 -10.36
N SER A 109 -31.56 -7.60 -9.31
CA SER A 109 -30.23 -7.00 -9.10
C SER A 109 -29.06 -7.90 -9.54
N THR A 110 -27.84 -7.38 -9.66
CA THR A 110 -26.63 -8.17 -10.01
C THR A 110 -26.58 -9.59 -9.44
N ASN A 111 -26.09 -10.53 -10.26
CA ASN A 111 -25.93 -11.94 -9.89
C ASN A 111 -24.74 -12.23 -8.94
N TYR A 112 -24.00 -11.22 -8.46
CA TYR A 112 -22.90 -11.42 -7.50
C TYR A 112 -23.42 -11.72 -6.11
N SER A 113 -23.04 -12.88 -5.56
CA SER A 113 -23.52 -13.39 -4.28
C SER A 113 -22.38 -13.92 -3.42
N THR A 114 -22.37 -13.53 -2.14
CA THR A 114 -21.55 -14.14 -1.08
C THR A 114 -22.26 -15.33 -0.42
N GLY A 115 -23.47 -15.67 -0.88
CA GLY A 115 -24.26 -16.76 -0.32
C GLY A 115 -23.58 -18.11 -0.58
N PRO A 116 -23.41 -18.97 0.46
CA PRO A 116 -22.79 -20.28 0.30
C PRO A 116 -23.73 -21.27 -0.39
N VAL A 117 -23.18 -22.42 -0.79
CA VAL A 117 -24.00 -23.58 -1.17
C VAL A 117 -24.84 -23.99 0.05
N ALA A 118 -26.13 -24.26 -0.15
CA ALA A 118 -27.00 -24.70 0.93
C ALA A 118 -26.52 -26.03 1.51
N SER A 119 -26.59 -26.18 2.84
CA SER A 119 -26.32 -27.47 3.49
C SER A 119 -27.43 -28.47 3.22
N PHE A 120 -27.08 -29.67 2.77
CA PHE A 120 -28.03 -30.77 2.57
C PHE A 120 -28.04 -31.74 3.76
N ASN A 121 -29.24 -32.16 4.16
CA ASN A 121 -29.42 -33.27 5.09
C ASN A 121 -29.04 -34.59 4.39
N LYS A 122 -28.41 -35.52 5.11
CA LYS A 122 -27.99 -36.84 4.61
C LYS A 122 -29.16 -37.79 4.28
N SER A 123 -30.38 -37.27 4.15
CA SER A 123 -31.63 -38.00 3.92
C SER A 123 -32.13 -37.84 2.47
N GLY A 124 -31.55 -38.60 1.53
CA GLY A 124 -32.22 -39.12 0.34
C GLY A 124 -32.66 -38.19 -0.81
N ASP A 125 -32.52 -36.87 -0.73
CA ASP A 125 -32.91 -35.96 -1.84
C ASP A 125 -31.78 -35.75 -2.86
N THR A 126 -31.46 -36.81 -3.59
CA THR A 126 -30.33 -36.86 -4.54
C THR A 126 -30.49 -35.93 -5.75
N ASN A 127 -31.71 -35.60 -6.14
CA ASN A 127 -31.97 -34.71 -7.28
C ASN A 127 -31.62 -33.25 -6.96
N ASN A 128 -32.04 -32.76 -5.79
CA ASN A 128 -31.69 -31.41 -5.34
C ASN A 128 -30.19 -31.28 -5.03
N GLN A 129 -29.57 -32.35 -4.50
CA GLN A 129 -28.13 -32.41 -4.28
C GLN A 129 -27.32 -32.37 -5.60
N LYS A 130 -27.78 -33.08 -6.64
CA LYS A 130 -27.14 -33.03 -7.96
C LYS A 130 -27.22 -31.63 -8.58
N ALA A 131 -28.38 -30.96 -8.49
CA ALA A 131 -28.54 -29.60 -8.98
C ALA A 131 -27.62 -28.59 -8.25
N ALA A 132 -27.29 -28.83 -6.97
CA ALA A 132 -26.42 -27.98 -6.17
C ALA A 132 -24.95 -27.93 -6.63
N HIS A 133 -24.53 -28.84 -7.52
CA HIS A 133 -23.21 -28.78 -8.16
C HIS A 133 -23.09 -27.67 -9.21
N GLN A 134 -24.22 -27.07 -9.62
CA GLN A 134 -24.22 -25.90 -10.50
C GLN A 134 -24.01 -24.63 -9.69
N THR A 135 -22.76 -24.36 -9.31
CA THR A 135 -22.43 -23.26 -8.40
C THR A 135 -22.18 -21.93 -9.11
N SER A 136 -22.41 -21.79 -10.41
CA SER A 136 -22.07 -20.59 -11.20
C SER A 136 -22.38 -19.25 -10.53
N PHE A 137 -23.54 -19.11 -9.88
CA PHE A 137 -23.99 -17.89 -9.19
C PHE A 137 -23.93 -17.98 -7.65
N VAL A 138 -23.19 -18.94 -7.12
CA VAL A 138 -23.01 -19.20 -5.69
C VAL A 138 -21.55 -18.87 -5.35
N MET A 139 -21.35 -18.07 -4.30
CA MET A 139 -20.03 -17.57 -3.90
C MET A 139 -19.21 -17.00 -5.08
N ASN A 140 -19.90 -16.32 -6.00
CA ASN A 140 -19.30 -15.68 -7.18
C ASN A 140 -18.96 -14.20 -6.95
N ASP A 141 -19.11 -13.69 -5.71
CA ASP A 141 -18.60 -12.38 -5.30
C ASP A 141 -17.07 -12.39 -5.10
N ILE A 142 -16.45 -11.20 -5.07
CA ILE A 142 -15.03 -11.04 -4.75
C ILE A 142 -14.77 -11.39 -3.27
N THR A 143 -13.59 -11.92 -2.97
CA THR A 143 -13.10 -12.06 -1.59
C THR A 143 -12.61 -10.73 -1.04
N GLN A 144 -12.64 -10.56 0.28
CA GLN A 144 -12.02 -9.40 0.94
C GLN A 144 -10.52 -9.35 0.65
N LEU A 145 -9.85 -10.50 0.66
CA LEU A 145 -8.44 -10.65 0.28
C LEU A 145 -8.13 -9.99 -1.07
N LYS A 146 -8.92 -10.29 -2.10
CA LYS A 146 -8.71 -9.74 -3.45
C LYS A 146 -9.19 -8.30 -3.60
N ALA A 147 -10.26 -7.91 -2.90
CA ALA A 147 -10.70 -6.52 -2.88
C ALA A 147 -9.60 -5.60 -2.30
N ASP A 148 -8.92 -6.03 -1.24
CA ASP A 148 -7.82 -5.28 -0.63
C ASP A 148 -6.53 -5.30 -1.46
N GLU A 149 -6.29 -6.37 -2.23
CA GLU A 149 -5.25 -6.38 -3.25
C GLU A 149 -5.51 -5.31 -4.33
N ILE A 150 -6.75 -5.18 -4.85
CA ILE A 150 -7.10 -4.13 -5.82
C ILE A 150 -6.87 -2.74 -5.23
N LYS A 151 -7.30 -2.50 -3.98
CA LYS A 151 -7.08 -1.21 -3.31
C LYS A 151 -5.60 -0.85 -3.22
N ARG A 152 -4.79 -1.80 -2.73
CA ARG A 152 -3.36 -1.61 -2.51
C ARG A 152 -2.57 -1.49 -3.81
N SER A 153 -2.86 -2.33 -4.79
CA SER A 153 -2.07 -2.42 -6.03
C SER A 153 -2.52 -1.45 -7.13
N PHE A 154 -3.78 -0.97 -7.12
CA PHE A 154 -4.30 -0.09 -8.17
C PHE A 154 -4.76 1.25 -7.61
N ILE A 155 -5.74 1.24 -6.70
CA ILE A 155 -6.38 2.48 -6.25
C ILE A 155 -5.36 3.39 -5.55
N SER A 156 -4.62 2.86 -4.58
CA SER A 156 -3.62 3.62 -3.82
C SER A 156 -2.40 4.05 -4.64
N GLN A 157 -2.15 3.37 -5.77
CA GLN A 157 -1.06 3.70 -6.71
C GLN A 157 -1.50 4.63 -7.85
N GLY A 158 -2.78 5.06 -7.88
CA GLY A 158 -3.31 5.93 -8.93
C GLY A 158 -3.61 5.22 -10.25
N LEU A 159 -3.62 3.89 -10.31
CA LEU A 159 -3.99 3.12 -11.50
C LEU A 159 -5.51 3.01 -11.64
N PRO A 160 -6.07 3.02 -12.87
CA PRO A 160 -7.50 2.95 -13.09
C PRO A 160 -8.14 1.66 -12.57
N VAL A 161 -9.23 1.80 -11.82
CA VAL A 161 -10.17 0.73 -11.52
C VAL A 161 -11.53 1.12 -12.06
N ILE A 162 -11.99 0.41 -13.08
CA ILE A 162 -13.27 0.62 -13.73
C ILE A 162 -14.27 -0.36 -13.11
N VAL A 163 -15.43 0.13 -12.69
CA VAL A 163 -16.46 -0.65 -12.02
C VAL A 163 -17.78 -0.44 -12.76
N HIS A 164 -18.40 -1.52 -13.21
CA HIS A 164 -19.72 -1.40 -13.80
C HIS A 164 -20.75 -0.98 -12.74
N LYS A 165 -21.58 0.03 -13.02
CA LYS A 165 -22.55 0.61 -12.07
C LYS A 165 -23.52 -0.39 -11.47
N ASN A 166 -23.84 -1.47 -12.19
CA ASN A 166 -24.69 -2.52 -11.65
C ASN A 166 -24.10 -3.16 -10.39
N VAL A 167 -22.78 -3.20 -10.21
CA VAL A 167 -22.14 -3.66 -8.96
C VAL A 167 -22.73 -2.96 -7.73
N LEU A 168 -23.15 -1.69 -7.86
CA LEU A 168 -23.79 -0.91 -6.81
C LEU A 168 -25.24 -1.33 -6.50
N GLN A 169 -25.77 -2.33 -7.19
CA GLN A 169 -27.12 -2.89 -6.96
C GLN A 169 -27.08 -4.24 -6.25
N GLN A 170 -25.88 -4.73 -5.89
CA GLN A 170 -25.70 -6.00 -5.21
C GLN A 170 -26.52 -6.10 -3.93
N GLN A 171 -27.30 -7.16 -3.83
CA GLN A 171 -28.10 -7.44 -2.64
C GLN A 171 -27.23 -8.11 -1.58
N PRO A 172 -27.41 -7.74 -0.30
CA PRO A 172 -26.73 -8.44 0.78
C PRO A 172 -27.25 -9.87 0.88
N ASN A 173 -26.38 -10.80 1.27
CA ASN A 173 -26.81 -12.15 1.61
C ASN A 173 -27.63 -12.16 2.94
N ALA A 174 -28.08 -13.34 3.38
CA ALA A 174 -28.85 -13.49 4.62
C ALA A 174 -28.15 -12.96 5.89
N SER A 175 -26.82 -12.84 5.87
CA SER A 175 -25.99 -12.28 6.94
C SER A 175 -25.63 -10.80 6.74
N GLY A 176 -26.18 -10.14 5.72
CA GLY A 176 -25.87 -8.74 5.40
C GLY A 176 -24.62 -8.51 4.55
N LYS A 177 -23.87 -9.56 4.15
CA LYS A 177 -22.57 -9.43 3.46
C LYS A 177 -22.72 -9.24 1.94
N ARG A 178 -21.95 -8.30 1.38
CA ARG A 178 -21.82 -8.01 -0.08
C ARG A 178 -20.49 -7.30 -0.34
N ILE A 179 -19.41 -8.05 -0.54
CA ILE A 179 -18.04 -7.53 -0.42
C ILE A 179 -17.71 -6.55 -1.55
N LEU A 180 -18.09 -6.89 -2.78
CA LEU A 180 -17.85 -6.03 -3.94
C LEU A 180 -18.57 -4.68 -3.79
N TYR A 181 -19.86 -4.69 -3.40
CA TYR A 181 -20.58 -3.45 -3.09
C TYR A 181 -19.95 -2.68 -1.93
N ASP A 182 -19.73 -3.30 -0.78
CA ASP A 182 -19.27 -2.60 0.44
C ASP A 182 -17.87 -1.99 0.24
N THR A 183 -17.06 -2.61 -0.62
CA THR A 183 -15.74 -2.13 -1.02
C THR A 183 -15.84 -0.91 -1.94
N PHE A 184 -16.58 -1.01 -3.05
CA PHE A 184 -16.53 0.00 -4.10
C PHE A 184 -17.55 1.13 -3.93
N ASN A 185 -18.66 0.91 -3.20
CA ASN A 185 -19.67 1.95 -2.97
C ASN A 185 -19.10 3.17 -2.22
N LYS A 186 -18.06 3.00 -1.40
CA LYS A 186 -17.38 4.10 -0.68
C LYS A 186 -16.72 5.11 -1.63
N TYR A 187 -16.19 4.62 -2.76
CA TYR A 187 -15.63 5.47 -3.82
C TYR A 187 -16.71 6.13 -4.68
N PHE A 188 -17.90 5.52 -4.76
CA PHE A 188 -19.04 6.12 -5.46
C PHE A 188 -19.67 7.27 -4.66
N THR A 189 -19.81 7.12 -3.34
CA THR A 189 -20.47 8.11 -2.46
C THR A 189 -19.54 9.22 -1.95
N HIS A 190 -18.25 9.19 -2.30
CA HIS A 190 -17.23 10.14 -1.86
C HIS A 190 -17.03 10.19 -0.32
N ALA A 191 -17.27 9.07 0.37
CA ALA A 191 -17.16 8.98 1.83
C ALA A 191 -15.71 8.95 2.35
N GLU A 192 -14.73 8.66 1.49
CA GLU A 192 -13.31 8.80 1.80
C GLU A 192 -12.83 10.23 1.47
N SER A 193 -12.09 10.86 2.39
CA SER A 193 -11.68 12.27 2.38
C SER A 193 -10.67 12.68 1.29
N SER A 194 -10.62 11.95 0.17
CA SER A 194 -9.92 12.31 -1.05
C SER A 194 -10.68 11.67 -2.22
N PRO A 195 -11.20 12.42 -3.21
CA PRO A 195 -11.77 11.80 -4.39
C PRO A 195 -10.63 11.10 -5.15
N ASN A 196 -10.53 9.79 -4.99
CA ASN A 196 -9.60 8.95 -5.75
C ASN A 196 -10.03 9.00 -7.22
N ASN A 197 -9.46 9.95 -7.97
CA ASN A 197 -9.76 10.29 -9.36
C ASN A 197 -9.44 9.17 -10.38
N ASN A 198 -9.16 7.95 -9.92
CA ASN A 198 -8.82 6.77 -10.71
C ASN A 198 -9.83 5.62 -10.55
N VAL A 199 -10.95 5.79 -9.82
CA VAL A 199 -12.05 4.82 -9.79
C VAL A 199 -13.20 5.31 -10.66
N TYR A 200 -13.53 4.55 -11.72
CA TYR A 200 -14.50 4.95 -12.73
C TYR A 200 -15.75 4.08 -12.65
N PHE A 201 -16.93 4.69 -12.47
CA PHE A 201 -18.21 3.98 -12.48
C PHE A 201 -18.91 4.18 -13.83
N VAL A 202 -19.17 3.08 -14.54
CA VAL A 202 -19.75 3.14 -15.90
C VAL A 202 -20.94 2.18 -16.08
N ASN A 203 -21.93 2.57 -16.86
CA ASN A 203 -22.88 1.64 -17.50
C ASN A 203 -22.40 1.25 -18.91
N ASP A 204 -23.13 0.38 -19.60
CA ASP A 204 -22.80 -0.07 -20.97
C ASP A 204 -22.61 1.09 -21.99
N THR A 205 -23.32 2.21 -21.82
CA THR A 205 -23.21 3.38 -22.71
C THR A 205 -21.97 4.21 -22.38
N GLU A 206 -21.74 4.49 -21.11
CA GLU A 206 -20.57 5.23 -20.61
C GLU A 206 -19.27 4.46 -20.84
N LEU A 207 -19.31 3.12 -20.83
CA LEU A 207 -18.18 2.28 -21.18
C LEU A 207 -17.69 2.56 -22.62
N ASN A 208 -18.57 2.88 -23.57
CA ASN A 208 -18.14 3.25 -24.93
C ASN A 208 -17.34 4.56 -24.94
N GLN A 209 -17.76 5.55 -24.15
CA GLN A 209 -17.04 6.82 -24.01
C GLN A 209 -15.66 6.58 -23.37
N LEU A 210 -15.61 5.71 -22.36
CA LEU A 210 -14.37 5.31 -21.70
C LEU A 210 -13.42 4.59 -22.68
N VAL A 211 -13.93 3.68 -23.52
CA VAL A 211 -13.14 3.03 -24.59
C VAL A 211 -12.54 4.06 -25.54
N THR A 212 -13.29 5.09 -25.94
CA THR A 212 -12.75 6.20 -26.73
C THR A 212 -11.63 6.94 -25.99
N GLN A 213 -11.76 7.15 -24.68
CA GLN A 213 -10.68 7.74 -23.87
C GLN A 213 -9.44 6.84 -23.83
N ILE A 214 -9.59 5.52 -23.69
CA ILE A 214 -8.47 4.55 -23.76
C ILE A 214 -7.74 4.63 -25.12
N GLN A 215 -8.47 4.89 -26.21
CA GLN A 215 -7.91 4.95 -27.56
C GLN A 215 -7.31 6.32 -27.93
N THR A 216 -7.69 7.39 -27.21
CA THR A 216 -7.31 8.76 -27.56
C THR A 216 -6.06 9.20 -26.79
N ALA A 217 -4.93 9.26 -27.48
CA ALA A 217 -3.67 9.79 -26.96
C ALA A 217 -3.86 11.23 -26.47
N GLY A 218 -3.86 11.43 -25.15
CA GLY A 218 -4.08 12.73 -24.49
C GLY A 218 -5.28 12.78 -23.54
N SER A 219 -6.17 11.78 -23.54
CA SER A 219 -7.22 11.70 -22.51
C SER A 219 -6.62 11.44 -21.12
N SER A 220 -7.33 11.84 -20.05
CA SER A 220 -6.89 11.58 -18.67
C SER A 220 -6.69 10.09 -18.41
N LEU A 221 -7.63 9.25 -18.87
CA LEU A 221 -7.54 7.81 -18.69
C LEU A 221 -6.39 7.20 -19.50
N TYR A 222 -6.14 7.67 -20.72
CA TYR A 222 -4.97 7.25 -21.51
C TYR A 222 -3.69 7.50 -20.71
N GLN A 223 -3.52 8.70 -20.14
CA GLN A 223 -2.35 9.04 -19.33
C GLN A 223 -2.22 8.18 -18.06
N GLN A 224 -3.33 7.89 -17.38
CA GLN A 224 -3.33 6.98 -16.22
C GLN A 224 -2.96 5.53 -16.58
N LEU A 225 -3.23 5.08 -17.81
CA LEU A 225 -2.83 3.77 -18.30
C LEU A 225 -1.35 3.70 -18.72
N HIS A 226 -0.70 4.86 -18.93
CA HIS A 226 0.67 4.97 -19.44
C HIS A 226 1.66 5.51 -18.39
N GLN A 227 1.46 5.19 -17.11
CA GLN A 227 2.25 5.76 -16.01
C GLN A 227 3.33 4.82 -15.44
N ARG A 228 3.24 3.51 -15.71
CA ARG A 228 4.16 2.53 -15.10
C ARG A 228 5.51 2.58 -15.78
N PRO A 229 6.63 2.43 -15.04
CA PRO A 229 7.90 2.14 -15.69
C PRO A 229 7.75 0.87 -16.54
N ARG A 230 8.56 0.71 -17.58
CA ARG A 230 8.53 -0.48 -18.45
C ARG A 230 9.87 -1.16 -18.47
N ILE A 231 9.91 -2.47 -18.22
CA ILE A 231 11.13 -3.27 -18.32
C ILE A 231 11.13 -4.11 -19.60
N GLN A 232 12.25 -4.10 -20.31
CA GLN A 232 12.49 -4.99 -21.44
C GLN A 232 13.77 -5.78 -21.21
N LEU A 233 13.65 -7.09 -20.95
CA LEU A 233 14.80 -7.98 -20.87
C LEU A 233 15.46 -8.14 -22.24
N THR A 234 16.78 -7.97 -22.28
CA THR A 234 17.63 -8.23 -23.46
C THR A 234 18.51 -9.47 -23.25
N VAL A 235 18.90 -9.75 -22.00
CA VAL A 235 19.51 -11.02 -21.59
C VAL A 235 18.83 -11.48 -20.32
N LYS A 236 18.49 -12.76 -20.26
CA LYS A 236 17.93 -13.43 -19.08
C LYS A 236 18.50 -14.85 -18.97
N PRO A 237 18.43 -15.47 -17.78
CA PRO A 237 18.77 -16.87 -17.62
C PRO A 237 17.94 -17.80 -18.53
N ASP A 238 18.56 -18.90 -18.94
CA ASP A 238 17.87 -20.01 -19.62
C ASP A 238 16.71 -20.54 -18.75
N GLU A 239 15.49 -20.49 -19.29
CA GLU A 239 14.27 -20.86 -18.59
C GLU A 239 14.09 -22.37 -18.52
N TYR A 240 13.56 -22.84 -17.39
CA TYR A 240 13.06 -24.21 -17.26
C TYR A 240 11.87 -24.42 -18.20
N ASN A 241 11.97 -25.42 -19.07
CA ASN A 241 10.96 -25.70 -20.10
C ASN A 241 10.16 -26.99 -19.84
N GLY A 242 10.36 -27.66 -18.69
CA GLY A 242 9.69 -28.92 -18.35
C GLY A 242 10.36 -30.18 -18.92
N THR A 243 11.51 -30.04 -19.60
CA THR A 243 12.21 -31.17 -20.24
C THR A 243 13.64 -31.33 -19.71
N SER A 244 14.19 -32.53 -19.87
CA SER A 244 15.55 -32.88 -19.43
C SER A 244 16.67 -32.10 -20.13
N SER A 245 16.38 -31.37 -21.22
CA SER A 245 17.34 -30.52 -21.93
C SER A 245 17.43 -29.08 -21.37
N SER A 246 16.62 -28.74 -20.36
CA SER A 246 16.76 -27.45 -19.66
C SER A 246 18.17 -27.31 -19.07
N ARG A 247 18.78 -26.14 -19.20
CA ARG A 247 20.06 -25.84 -18.53
C ARG A 247 19.89 -25.99 -17.02
N THR A 248 20.87 -26.65 -16.41
CA THR A 248 20.98 -26.78 -14.96
C THR A 248 21.98 -25.75 -14.43
N TYR A 249 21.55 -24.97 -13.45
CA TYR A 249 22.40 -24.06 -12.68
C TYR A 249 22.80 -24.71 -11.35
N LYS A 250 23.94 -24.30 -10.78
CA LYS A 250 24.45 -24.78 -9.49
C LYS A 250 25.07 -23.65 -8.67
N ALA A 251 25.44 -23.95 -7.42
CA ALA A 251 26.11 -23.00 -6.54
C ALA A 251 27.37 -22.42 -7.20
N GLY A 252 27.52 -21.09 -7.13
CA GLY A 252 28.61 -20.35 -7.75
C GLY A 252 28.37 -19.90 -9.19
N ASP A 253 27.35 -20.42 -9.88
CA ASP A 253 26.96 -19.88 -11.19
C ASP A 253 26.38 -18.46 -11.05
N THR A 254 26.64 -17.60 -12.03
CA THR A 254 26.13 -16.22 -12.07
C THR A 254 24.89 -16.12 -12.95
N LEU A 255 23.78 -15.66 -12.38
CA LEU A 255 22.62 -15.17 -13.11
C LEU A 255 22.92 -13.77 -13.64
N ILE A 256 22.67 -13.55 -14.93
CA ILE A 256 22.89 -12.26 -15.60
C ILE A 256 21.57 -11.79 -16.20
N PHE A 257 21.13 -10.61 -15.79
CA PHE A 257 19.98 -9.91 -16.33
C PHE A 257 20.46 -8.65 -17.01
N ARG A 258 20.27 -8.54 -18.32
CA ARG A 258 20.42 -7.28 -19.05
C ARG A 258 19.07 -6.79 -19.48
N PHE A 259 18.82 -5.50 -19.31
CA PHE A 259 17.51 -4.93 -19.59
C PHE A 259 17.59 -3.45 -19.95
N ASN A 260 16.55 -3.01 -20.64
CA ASN A 260 16.25 -1.61 -20.86
C ASN A 260 15.05 -1.23 -19.99
N THR A 261 14.97 0.03 -19.63
CA THR A 261 13.88 0.62 -18.87
C THR A 261 13.32 1.82 -19.63
N PHE A 262 12.02 1.79 -19.88
CA PHE A 262 11.27 2.75 -20.66
C PHE A 262 10.16 3.38 -19.83
N ASN A 263 9.49 4.41 -20.37
CA ASN A 263 8.49 5.21 -19.66
C ASN A 263 8.95 5.66 -18.24
N VAL A 264 10.21 6.08 -18.16
CA VAL A 264 10.85 6.55 -16.93
C VAL A 264 11.39 7.96 -17.17
N GLN A 265 10.81 8.94 -16.49
CA GLN A 265 11.23 10.34 -16.59
C GLN A 265 12.34 10.62 -15.59
N ASN A 266 13.33 11.45 -15.97
CA ASN A 266 14.40 11.94 -15.10
C ASN A 266 15.19 10.84 -14.35
N LEU A 267 15.84 9.96 -15.12
CA LEU A 267 16.74 8.91 -14.58
C LEU A 267 17.93 9.47 -13.78
N SER A 268 18.24 10.76 -13.91
CA SER A 268 19.24 11.47 -13.10
C SER A 268 18.91 11.52 -11.61
N ASP A 269 17.64 11.39 -11.23
CA ASP A 269 17.20 11.57 -9.85
C ASP A 269 17.31 10.27 -9.05
N ASN A 270 17.82 9.19 -9.66
CA ASN A 270 18.05 7.88 -9.05
C ASN A 270 16.77 7.20 -8.47
N ARG A 271 15.58 7.66 -8.83
CA ARG A 271 14.29 7.21 -8.24
C ARG A 271 13.79 5.86 -8.75
N ILE A 272 14.41 5.35 -9.81
CA ILE A 272 14.06 4.07 -10.44
C ILE A 272 15.02 3.00 -9.96
N THR A 273 14.49 1.92 -9.41
CA THR A 273 15.30 0.78 -8.94
C THR A 273 14.85 -0.52 -9.58
N ALA A 274 15.80 -1.31 -10.05
CA ALA A 274 15.60 -2.71 -10.37
C ALA A 274 15.93 -3.59 -9.17
N LYS A 275 15.00 -4.46 -8.77
CA LYS A 275 15.15 -5.40 -7.66
C LYS A 275 14.97 -6.82 -8.17
N LEU A 276 15.96 -7.68 -7.92
CA LEU A 276 15.89 -9.11 -8.23
C LEU A 276 15.55 -9.88 -6.97
N TYR A 277 14.52 -10.71 -7.08
CA TYR A 277 14.06 -11.62 -6.05
C TYR A 277 14.25 -13.08 -6.49
N LEU A 278 14.52 -13.97 -5.53
CA LEU A 278 14.50 -15.42 -5.73
C LEU A 278 13.56 -16.09 -4.71
N SER A 279 12.76 -17.04 -5.18
CA SER A 279 11.85 -17.85 -4.38
C SER A 279 11.94 -19.32 -4.78
N VAL A 280 11.62 -20.22 -3.85
CA VAL A 280 11.50 -21.67 -4.09
C VAL A 280 10.13 -22.09 -4.63
N ASP A 281 9.12 -21.21 -4.54
CA ASP A 281 7.78 -21.46 -5.10
C ASP A 281 7.15 -20.15 -5.60
N LYS A 282 6.52 -20.21 -6.78
CA LYS A 282 5.93 -19.06 -7.48
C LYS A 282 4.77 -18.42 -6.71
N VAL A 283 4.00 -19.23 -5.97
CA VAL A 283 2.79 -18.76 -5.27
C VAL A 283 3.10 -18.05 -3.95
N LEU A 284 4.35 -18.09 -3.50
CA LEU A 284 4.79 -17.33 -2.33
C LEU A 284 4.94 -15.86 -2.70
N GLN A 285 4.46 -14.98 -1.82
CA GLN A 285 4.65 -13.55 -2.00
C GLN A 285 6.14 -13.21 -1.86
N TYR A 286 6.65 -12.44 -2.82
CA TYR A 286 8.02 -11.93 -2.75
C TYR A 286 8.12 -10.81 -1.71
N THR A 287 8.92 -11.03 -0.67
CA THR A 287 9.22 -10.03 0.36
C THR A 287 10.66 -9.54 0.20
N ASP A 288 11.07 -8.55 1.01
CA ASP A 288 12.45 -8.06 1.03
C ASP A 288 13.46 -9.14 1.47
N GLU A 289 13.01 -10.19 2.17
CA GLU A 289 13.85 -11.34 2.54
C GLU A 289 14.30 -12.14 1.30
N ASN A 290 13.44 -12.19 0.28
CA ASN A 290 13.72 -12.83 -1.00
C ASN A 290 14.57 -11.95 -1.93
N GLN A 291 14.87 -10.70 -1.57
CA GLN A 291 15.65 -9.79 -2.40
C GLN A 291 17.13 -10.22 -2.40
N VAL A 292 17.66 -10.49 -3.59
CA VAL A 292 19.03 -10.99 -3.76
C VAL A 292 19.97 -9.99 -4.43
N ALA A 293 19.42 -9.02 -5.16
CA ALA A 293 20.20 -7.94 -5.76
C ALA A 293 19.33 -6.71 -6.04
N LEU A 294 19.95 -5.53 -6.02
CA LEU A 294 19.31 -4.25 -6.27
C LEU A 294 20.23 -3.36 -7.11
N LYS A 295 19.64 -2.60 -8.04
CA LYS A 295 20.35 -1.62 -8.86
C LYS A 295 19.50 -0.39 -9.09
N THR A 296 20.05 0.78 -8.79
CA THR A 296 19.52 2.06 -9.26
C THR A 296 19.70 2.19 -10.77
N ILE A 297 18.66 2.66 -11.46
CA ILE A 297 18.65 2.85 -12.90
C ILE A 297 18.93 4.31 -13.22
N THR A 298 20.06 4.57 -13.86
CA THR A 298 20.54 5.91 -14.22
C THR A 298 20.56 6.16 -15.73
N GLN A 299 20.28 5.11 -16.52
CA GLN A 299 20.23 5.15 -17.98
C GLN A 299 19.13 4.21 -18.48
N SER A 300 18.49 4.56 -19.60
CA SER A 300 17.34 3.81 -20.12
C SER A 300 17.73 2.48 -20.78
N SER A 301 18.98 2.31 -21.19
CA SER A 301 19.43 1.11 -21.90
C SER A 301 20.74 0.53 -21.37
N GLY A 302 20.95 -0.76 -21.63
CA GLY A 302 22.19 -1.45 -21.24
C GLY A 302 22.35 -1.62 -19.73
N ASN A 303 21.25 -1.66 -18.98
CA ASN A 303 21.31 -1.97 -17.55
C ASN A 303 21.66 -3.45 -17.38
N GLU A 304 22.54 -3.75 -16.44
CA GLU A 304 22.92 -5.10 -16.06
C GLU A 304 22.80 -5.28 -14.55
N LEU A 305 22.21 -6.40 -14.14
CA LEU A 305 22.13 -6.86 -12.75
C LEU A 305 22.55 -8.33 -12.72
N THR A 306 23.47 -8.66 -11.82
CA THR A 306 24.03 -10.01 -11.70
C THR A 306 23.86 -10.56 -10.29
N TYR A 307 23.71 -11.87 -10.15
CA TYR A 307 23.64 -12.55 -8.86
C TYR A 307 24.35 -13.90 -8.90
N ASN A 308 25.18 -14.20 -7.90
CA ASN A 308 25.84 -15.50 -7.78
C ASN A 308 24.95 -16.43 -6.94
N LEU A 309 24.63 -17.60 -7.47
CA LEU A 309 23.73 -18.54 -6.81
C LEU A 309 24.42 -19.15 -5.57
N PRO A 310 23.74 -19.13 -4.39
CA PRO A 310 24.23 -19.78 -3.17
C PRO A 310 24.00 -21.28 -3.25
N LYS A 311 24.49 -22.04 -2.24
CA LYS A 311 24.05 -23.42 -2.03
C LYS A 311 22.55 -23.45 -1.68
N ALA A 312 21.85 -24.46 -2.19
CA ALA A 312 20.43 -24.69 -1.93
C ALA A 312 20.04 -26.13 -2.31
N TYR A 313 18.81 -26.52 -1.99
CA TYR A 313 18.25 -27.78 -2.46
C TYR A 313 18.02 -27.80 -3.98
N SER A 314 18.21 -28.97 -4.59
CA SER A 314 17.99 -29.22 -6.00
C SER A 314 16.50 -29.18 -6.33
N GLY A 315 16.12 -28.40 -7.35
CA GLY A 315 14.73 -28.10 -7.69
C GLY A 315 14.56 -26.99 -8.71
N LEU A 316 13.50 -26.21 -8.53
CA LEU A 316 13.24 -24.99 -9.29
C LEU A 316 13.50 -23.76 -8.41
N LEU A 317 14.13 -22.74 -8.99
CA LEU A 317 14.18 -21.41 -8.42
C LEU A 317 13.40 -20.44 -9.31
N TYR A 318 12.49 -19.72 -8.69
CA TYR A 318 11.66 -18.69 -9.33
C TYR A 318 12.33 -17.34 -9.12
N TRP A 319 12.51 -16.59 -10.20
CA TRP A 319 13.06 -15.26 -10.13
C TRP A 319 12.02 -14.23 -10.56
N LYS A 320 12.05 -13.07 -9.92
CA LYS A 320 11.27 -11.88 -10.30
C LYS A 320 12.19 -10.67 -10.33
N LEU A 321 12.17 -9.92 -11.42
CA LEU A 321 12.88 -8.66 -11.58
C LEU A 321 11.85 -7.54 -11.69
N ASP A 322 11.78 -6.72 -10.65
CA ASP A 322 10.88 -5.57 -10.56
C ASP A 322 11.67 -4.30 -10.88
N VAL A 323 11.17 -3.46 -11.79
CA VAL A 323 11.60 -2.07 -11.93
C VAL A 323 10.52 -1.20 -11.28
N SER A 324 10.88 -0.49 -10.24
CA SER A 324 9.96 0.31 -9.44
C SER A 324 10.33 1.78 -9.45
N ASN A 325 9.30 2.63 -9.38
CA ASN A 325 9.44 4.05 -9.10
C ASN A 325 9.15 4.29 -7.61
N SER A 326 10.17 4.75 -6.89
CA SER A 326 10.13 4.96 -5.44
C SER A 326 9.19 6.07 -4.96
N ILE A 327 8.74 6.98 -5.84
CA ILE A 327 7.76 8.02 -5.50
C ILE A 327 6.33 7.52 -5.67
N THR A 328 6.02 6.99 -6.85
CA THR A 328 4.64 6.61 -7.19
C THR A 328 4.27 5.24 -6.64
N GLY A 329 5.26 4.42 -6.28
CA GLY A 329 5.05 3.01 -5.92
C GLY A 329 4.73 2.10 -7.11
N LEU A 330 4.66 2.67 -8.33
CA LEU A 330 4.38 1.92 -9.55
C LEU A 330 5.56 1.02 -9.91
N ILE A 331 5.25 -0.22 -10.27
CA ILE A 331 6.25 -1.22 -10.63
C ILE A 331 5.95 -1.80 -12.00
N ASP A 332 6.96 -2.40 -12.63
CA ASP A 332 6.80 -3.35 -13.73
C ASP A 332 7.72 -4.53 -13.51
N SER A 333 7.19 -5.71 -13.81
CA SER A 333 7.72 -6.96 -13.29
C SER A 333 7.84 -7.98 -14.39
N VAL A 334 8.99 -8.63 -14.45
CA VAL A 334 9.22 -9.81 -15.28
C VAL A 334 9.67 -10.95 -14.38
N SER A 335 9.21 -12.15 -14.67
CA SER A 335 9.56 -13.33 -13.89
C SER A 335 9.88 -14.51 -14.79
N GLY A 336 10.55 -15.49 -14.21
CA GLY A 336 10.90 -16.74 -14.85
C GLY A 336 11.32 -17.79 -13.83
N THR A 337 11.77 -18.92 -14.35
CA THR A 337 12.07 -20.11 -13.55
C THR A 337 13.32 -20.77 -14.10
N ILE A 338 14.26 -21.12 -13.24
CA ILE A 338 15.45 -21.88 -13.61
C ILE A 338 15.44 -23.24 -12.92
N ARG A 339 16.08 -24.22 -13.55
CA ARG A 339 16.40 -25.50 -12.91
C ARG A 339 17.72 -25.36 -12.15
N TYR A 340 17.69 -25.68 -10.87
CA TYR A 340 18.85 -25.61 -9.98
C TYR A 340 19.16 -27.01 -9.44
N GLN A 341 20.43 -27.42 -9.47
CA GLN A 341 20.86 -28.72 -8.97
C GLN A 341 22.16 -28.57 -8.19
N ASP A 342 22.08 -28.86 -6.89
CA ASP A 342 23.19 -28.84 -5.96
C ASP A 342 22.90 -29.91 -4.90
N GLU A 343 22.30 -29.57 -3.75
CA GLU A 343 22.05 -30.58 -2.71
C GLU A 343 20.81 -31.40 -3.01
N LYS A 344 20.92 -32.74 -3.00
CA LYS A 344 19.83 -33.63 -3.37
C LYS A 344 18.70 -33.55 -2.34
N THR A 345 17.47 -33.34 -2.80
CA THR A 345 16.29 -33.23 -1.93
C THR A 345 15.86 -34.62 -1.44
N VAL A 346 16.15 -34.97 -0.20
CA VAL A 346 15.76 -36.28 0.39
C VAL A 346 14.59 -36.09 1.35
N VAL A 347 13.42 -36.60 0.98
CA VAL A 347 12.18 -36.44 1.75
C VAL A 347 11.83 -37.74 2.48
N ARG A 348 11.77 -37.70 3.81
CA ARG A 348 11.33 -38.85 4.64
C ARG A 348 9.82 -38.75 4.87
N VAL A 349 9.07 -39.64 4.25
CA VAL A 349 7.61 -39.64 4.27
C VAL A 349 7.10 -40.77 5.14
N LEU A 350 6.31 -40.44 6.17
CA LEU A 350 5.53 -41.42 6.91
C LEU A 350 4.16 -41.57 6.23
N GLN A 351 3.87 -42.74 5.66
CA GLN A 351 2.55 -43.03 5.12
C GLN A 351 1.74 -43.80 6.17
N VAL A 352 0.66 -43.20 6.68
CA VAL A 352 -0.19 -43.81 7.71
C VAL A 352 -1.44 -44.37 7.07
N MET A 353 -1.50 -45.69 6.98
CA MET A 353 -2.60 -46.45 6.38
C MET A 353 -3.69 -46.77 7.41
N PRO A 354 -4.95 -46.96 6.99
CA PRO A 354 -6.01 -47.34 7.91
C PRO A 354 -5.80 -48.76 8.45
N ASP A 355 -6.33 -49.06 9.63
CA ASP A 355 -6.15 -50.37 10.30
C ASP A 355 -6.76 -51.54 9.49
N SER A 356 -7.62 -51.24 8.52
CA SER A 356 -8.29 -52.21 7.66
C SER A 356 -7.42 -52.85 6.56
N GLY A 357 -6.20 -52.37 6.32
CA GLY A 357 -5.27 -53.02 5.37
C GLY A 357 -4.25 -52.10 4.70
N SER A 358 -3.24 -52.71 4.06
CA SER A 358 -2.09 -52.03 3.45
C SER A 358 -2.18 -51.82 1.93
N GLY A 359 -3.35 -52.07 1.33
CA GLY A 359 -3.55 -52.07 -0.12
C GLY A 359 -3.24 -50.75 -0.81
N SER A 360 -3.26 -49.63 -0.07
CA SER A 360 -2.97 -48.29 -0.56
C SER A 360 -1.52 -47.83 -0.39
N SER A 361 -0.62 -48.74 0.03
CA SER A 361 0.81 -48.44 0.16
C SER A 361 1.40 -47.93 -1.16
N LEU A 362 2.14 -46.82 -1.08
CA LEU A 362 2.87 -46.24 -2.22
C LEU A 362 4.15 -47.03 -2.57
N LEU A 363 4.50 -48.05 -1.80
CA LEU A 363 5.57 -48.99 -2.16
C LEU A 363 5.08 -50.14 -3.05
N MET A 364 3.78 -50.20 -3.36
CA MET A 364 3.24 -51.16 -4.33
C MET A 364 3.33 -50.59 -5.76
N GLU A 365 3.91 -51.34 -6.70
CA GLU A 365 4.12 -50.90 -8.09
C GLU A 365 2.82 -50.51 -8.82
N ASN A 366 1.70 -51.18 -8.50
CA ASN A 366 0.39 -50.85 -9.06
C ASN A 366 -0.18 -49.50 -8.56
N ASN A 367 0.31 -49.00 -7.43
CA ASN A 367 -0.12 -47.73 -6.85
C ASN A 367 0.84 -46.59 -7.20
N MET A 368 2.14 -46.88 -7.24
CA MET A 368 3.17 -45.91 -7.58
C MET A 368 4.30 -46.62 -8.32
N LYS A 369 4.64 -46.14 -9.50
CA LYS A 369 5.86 -46.59 -10.18
C LYS A 369 7.05 -46.26 -9.30
N GLN A 370 7.82 -47.26 -8.87
CA GLN A 370 8.94 -47.03 -7.96
C GLN A 370 10.03 -46.13 -8.59
N ALA A 371 10.11 -46.08 -9.92
CA ALA A 371 10.97 -45.15 -10.65
C ALA A 371 10.62 -43.66 -10.45
N TYR A 372 9.42 -43.33 -9.98
CA TYR A 372 9.02 -41.94 -9.67
C TYR A 372 9.44 -41.49 -8.27
N LEU A 373 9.96 -42.39 -7.42
CA LEU A 373 10.35 -42.04 -6.06
C LEU A 373 11.76 -41.47 -5.97
N LYS A 374 12.54 -41.44 -7.06
CA LYS A 374 13.91 -40.92 -7.04
C LYS A 374 14.36 -40.42 -8.41
N SER A 375 15.20 -39.40 -8.40
CA SER A 375 16.00 -38.92 -9.53
C SER A 375 17.37 -38.43 -9.03
N ASP A 376 18.10 -37.69 -9.87
CA ASP A 376 19.30 -36.97 -9.45
C ASP A 376 18.95 -35.77 -8.55
N ASP A 377 17.76 -35.19 -8.69
CA ASP A 377 17.33 -34.00 -7.94
C ASP A 377 16.68 -34.34 -6.59
N TYR A 378 16.02 -35.50 -6.49
CA TYR A 378 15.26 -35.87 -5.28
C TYR A 378 15.24 -37.37 -4.98
N GLU A 379 14.87 -37.71 -3.75
CA GLU A 379 14.59 -39.08 -3.28
C GLU A 379 13.50 -39.05 -2.21
N LEU A 380 12.40 -39.77 -2.45
CA LEU A 380 11.30 -39.93 -1.52
C LEU A 380 11.46 -41.27 -0.78
N ARG A 381 11.71 -41.21 0.52
CA ARG A 381 11.85 -42.38 1.41
C ARG A 381 10.56 -42.63 2.16
N ILE A 382 9.73 -43.54 1.64
CA ILE A 382 8.40 -43.83 2.17
C ILE A 382 8.48 -44.92 3.24
N SER A 383 7.93 -44.65 4.42
CA SER A 383 7.77 -45.59 5.54
C SER A 383 6.28 -45.82 5.80
N PRO A 384 5.67 -46.91 5.26
CA PRO A 384 4.27 -47.21 5.51
C PRO A 384 4.07 -47.87 6.87
N ILE A 385 3.09 -47.39 7.66
CA ILE A 385 2.66 -47.97 8.93
C ILE A 385 1.13 -48.02 9.02
N SER A 386 0.58 -48.80 9.95
CA SER A 386 -0.85 -48.72 10.29
C SER A 386 -1.13 -47.57 11.26
N PHE A 387 -2.38 -47.10 11.31
CA PHE A 387 -2.80 -46.08 12.26
C PHE A 387 -2.67 -46.56 13.72
N LYS A 388 -2.89 -47.86 13.97
CA LYS A 388 -2.60 -48.52 15.26
C LYS A 388 -1.13 -48.42 15.66
N ASP A 389 -0.21 -48.59 14.72
CA ASP A 389 1.23 -48.47 15.00
C ASP A 389 1.60 -47.02 15.33
N LEU A 390 1.02 -46.05 14.62
CA LEU A 390 1.21 -44.63 14.95
C LEU A 390 0.79 -44.33 16.39
N LYS A 391 -0.40 -44.78 16.82
CA LYS A 391 -0.86 -44.62 18.21
C LYS A 391 0.11 -45.23 19.20
N SER A 392 0.67 -46.39 18.87
CA SER A 392 1.65 -47.09 19.73
C SER A 392 2.98 -46.31 19.80
N MET A 393 3.42 -45.71 18.70
CA MET A 393 4.60 -44.83 18.67
C MET A 393 4.40 -43.57 19.51
N VAL A 394 3.25 -42.90 19.36
CA VAL A 394 2.89 -41.70 20.14
C VAL A 394 2.83 -42.01 21.63
N ALA A 395 2.23 -43.15 22.00
CA ALA A 395 2.15 -43.58 23.40
C ALA A 395 3.52 -43.88 24.01
N ALA A 396 4.49 -44.35 23.21
CA ALA A 396 5.83 -44.68 23.68
C ALA A 396 6.71 -43.43 23.88
N ASN A 397 6.61 -42.42 23.01
CA ASN A 397 7.38 -41.18 23.15
C ASN A 397 6.75 -39.99 22.39
N LYS A 398 5.88 -39.23 23.08
CA LYS A 398 5.15 -38.10 22.49
C LYS A 398 6.07 -37.04 21.84
N GLU A 399 7.20 -36.70 22.47
CA GLU A 399 8.04 -35.56 22.06
C GLU A 399 8.91 -35.81 20.81
N LYS A 400 9.14 -37.06 20.40
CA LYS A 400 10.01 -37.42 19.26
C LYS A 400 9.40 -38.42 18.27
N THR A 401 8.07 -38.51 18.21
CA THR A 401 7.40 -39.49 17.34
C THR A 401 7.49 -39.13 15.85
N LEU A 402 7.23 -37.88 15.49
CA LEU A 402 7.17 -37.40 14.11
C LEU A 402 8.32 -36.44 13.78
N ASN A 403 8.39 -35.32 14.52
CA ASN A 403 9.36 -34.26 14.29
C ASN A 403 10.81 -34.76 14.45
N GLY A 404 11.70 -34.35 13.56
CA GLY A 404 13.09 -34.83 13.45
C GLY A 404 13.27 -36.20 12.79
N LYS A 405 12.23 -37.05 12.75
CA LYS A 405 12.29 -38.38 12.11
C LYS A 405 11.74 -38.39 10.69
N TYR A 406 10.66 -37.66 10.46
CA TYR A 406 9.99 -37.52 9.17
C TYR A 406 9.90 -36.05 8.77
N ASP A 407 9.88 -35.81 7.47
CA ASP A 407 9.71 -34.47 6.88
C ASP A 407 8.26 -34.26 6.43
N MET A 408 7.53 -35.35 6.22
CA MET A 408 6.14 -35.33 5.83
C MET A 408 5.36 -36.51 6.41
N VAL A 409 4.09 -36.28 6.76
CA VAL A 409 3.13 -37.33 7.10
C VAL A 409 1.97 -37.33 6.11
N VAL A 410 1.58 -38.51 5.64
CA VAL A 410 0.46 -38.70 4.73
C VAL A 410 -0.60 -39.59 5.38
N PHE A 411 -1.80 -39.05 5.57
CA PHE A 411 -2.96 -39.78 6.09
C PHE A 411 -3.95 -40.07 4.96
N GLY A 412 -4.17 -41.35 4.64
CA GLY A 412 -5.29 -41.75 3.79
C GLY A 412 -4.99 -42.75 2.66
N PHE A 413 -5.49 -42.44 1.46
CA PHE A 413 -5.67 -43.27 0.27
C PHE A 413 -6.75 -44.37 0.36
N LYS A 414 -7.73 -44.21 1.26
CA LYS A 414 -8.88 -45.11 1.37
C LYS A 414 -10.18 -44.30 1.46
N ASP A 415 -11.20 -44.76 0.75
CA ASP A 415 -12.59 -44.29 0.81
C ASP A 415 -13.09 -44.49 2.24
N SER A 416 -13.47 -43.40 2.92
CA SER A 416 -13.80 -43.37 4.36
C SER A 416 -12.66 -43.74 5.32
N TYR A 417 -11.49 -43.07 5.20
CA TYR A 417 -10.32 -43.31 6.06
C TYR A 417 -10.63 -43.19 7.56
N ASN A 418 -11.42 -42.18 7.95
CA ASN A 418 -11.66 -41.87 9.35
C ASN A 418 -12.59 -42.87 10.07
N GLU A 419 -13.35 -43.69 9.34
CA GLU A 419 -14.16 -44.78 9.92
C GLU A 419 -13.31 -45.97 10.40
N GLY A 420 -12.12 -46.15 9.81
CA GLY A 420 -11.17 -47.22 10.15
C GLY A 420 -9.99 -46.79 11.03
N SER A 421 -9.95 -45.51 11.46
CA SER A 421 -8.78 -44.89 12.09
C SER A 421 -9.19 -43.94 13.22
N THR A 422 -9.64 -44.48 14.36
CA THR A 422 -10.13 -43.66 15.49
C THR A 422 -9.01 -42.82 16.11
N LEU A 423 -9.06 -41.49 15.88
CA LEU A 423 -8.12 -40.49 16.40
C LEU A 423 -8.34 -40.25 17.90
N ASN A 424 -7.24 -40.16 18.67
CA ASN A 424 -7.26 -39.76 20.08
C ASN A 424 -6.54 -38.41 20.28
N ALA A 425 -6.74 -37.79 21.43
CA ALA A 425 -6.20 -36.45 21.74
C ALA A 425 -4.67 -36.38 21.64
N ASP A 426 -3.96 -37.42 22.10
CA ASP A 426 -2.49 -37.45 22.06
C ASP A 426 -1.94 -37.46 20.64
N THR A 427 -2.53 -38.27 19.76
CA THR A 427 -2.13 -38.32 18.34
C THR A 427 -2.51 -37.01 17.64
N ALA A 428 -3.66 -36.43 17.96
CA ALA A 428 -4.07 -35.14 17.41
C ALA A 428 -3.07 -34.03 17.78
N SER A 429 -2.66 -33.96 19.06
CA SER A 429 -1.66 -33.02 19.54
C SER A 429 -0.33 -33.15 18.81
N VAL A 430 0.20 -34.37 18.67
CA VAL A 430 1.48 -34.59 17.98
C VAL A 430 1.43 -34.20 16.51
N VAL A 431 0.28 -34.37 15.84
CA VAL A 431 0.09 -33.91 14.45
C VAL A 431 -0.04 -32.38 14.39
N HIS A 432 -0.74 -31.73 15.33
CA HIS A 432 -0.78 -30.27 15.41
C HIS A 432 0.61 -29.66 15.65
N ASP A 433 1.42 -30.26 16.52
CA ASP A 433 2.80 -29.82 16.77
C ASP A 433 3.66 -29.94 15.51
N PHE A 434 3.46 -31.00 14.72
CA PHE A 434 4.12 -31.20 13.43
C PHE A 434 3.68 -30.21 12.35
N ILE A 435 2.39 -29.84 12.33
CA ILE A 435 1.89 -28.77 11.44
C ILE A 435 2.46 -27.42 11.88
N THR A 436 2.47 -27.15 13.19
CA THR A 436 2.94 -25.87 13.75
C THR A 436 4.44 -25.68 13.57
N SER A 437 5.23 -26.76 13.53
CA SER A 437 6.66 -26.70 13.20
C SER A 437 6.96 -26.43 11.72
N GLY A 438 5.92 -26.34 10.87
CA GLY A 438 6.05 -26.09 9.44
C GLY A 438 6.31 -27.35 8.60
N GLN A 439 6.29 -28.55 9.18
CA GLN A 439 6.51 -29.79 8.44
C GLN A 439 5.25 -30.25 7.69
N GLY A 440 5.43 -30.96 6.58
CA GLY A 440 4.35 -31.21 5.63
C GLY A 440 3.33 -32.27 6.11
N VAL A 441 2.04 -31.95 6.12
CA VAL A 441 0.99 -32.97 6.36
C VAL A 441 0.05 -33.05 5.18
N MET A 442 -0.19 -34.26 4.68
CA MET A 442 -1.17 -34.49 3.62
C MET A 442 -2.35 -35.29 4.16
N PHE A 443 -3.52 -34.67 4.08
CA PHE A 443 -4.81 -35.30 4.30
C PHE A 443 -5.39 -35.70 2.94
N THR A 444 -5.81 -36.95 2.78
CA THR A 444 -6.45 -37.39 1.52
C THR A 444 -7.96 -37.57 1.68
N HIS A 445 -8.64 -38.14 0.67
CA HIS A 445 -10.09 -38.33 0.62
C HIS A 445 -10.67 -38.93 1.91
N ASP A 446 -11.81 -38.39 2.34
CA ASP A 446 -12.57 -38.76 3.54
C ASP A 446 -11.77 -38.83 4.86
N THR A 447 -10.70 -38.04 4.96
CA THR A 447 -10.09 -37.72 6.25
C THR A 447 -10.94 -36.70 7.02
N ILE A 448 -11.34 -35.63 6.36
CA ILE A 448 -12.23 -34.58 6.87
C ILE A 448 -13.66 -34.84 6.40
N TYR A 449 -14.33 -35.78 7.06
CA TYR A 449 -15.68 -36.24 6.74
C TYR A 449 -16.41 -36.71 8.02
N LYS A 450 -17.73 -36.74 8.03
CA LYS A 450 -18.51 -37.46 9.06
C LYS A 450 -19.67 -38.19 8.39
N SER A 451 -19.89 -39.46 8.74
CA SER A 451 -20.99 -40.26 8.17
C SER A 451 -22.36 -39.98 8.78
N THR A 452 -22.40 -39.38 9.97
CA THR A 452 -23.64 -38.90 10.59
C THR A 452 -23.53 -37.40 10.89
N ASN A 453 -24.52 -36.82 11.58
CA ASN A 453 -24.47 -35.44 12.04
C ASN A 453 -23.74 -35.29 13.39
N SER A 454 -23.19 -36.37 13.97
CA SER A 454 -22.42 -36.32 15.22
C SER A 454 -21.03 -35.71 15.03
N SER A 455 -20.39 -35.30 16.14
CA SER A 455 -18.97 -34.90 16.14
C SER A 455 -18.08 -36.05 15.63
N ASN A 456 -16.99 -35.67 14.95
CA ASN A 456 -16.00 -36.60 14.43
C ASN A 456 -14.61 -36.05 14.81
N PRO A 457 -13.79 -36.80 15.57
CA PRO A 457 -12.51 -36.29 16.06
C PRO A 457 -11.58 -35.75 14.97
N TRP A 458 -11.58 -36.31 13.76
CA TRP A 458 -10.74 -35.78 12.66
C TRP A 458 -11.21 -34.41 12.17
N VAL A 459 -12.52 -34.25 12.01
CA VAL A 459 -13.12 -32.96 11.62
C VAL A 459 -12.92 -31.94 12.74
N ASP A 460 -13.21 -32.31 13.98
CA ASP A 460 -13.15 -31.43 15.14
C ASP A 460 -11.73 -30.89 15.41
N ASN A 461 -10.69 -31.64 15.06
CA ASN A 461 -9.30 -31.22 15.24
C ASN A 461 -8.72 -30.56 13.97
N PHE A 462 -8.94 -31.11 12.78
CA PHE A 462 -8.16 -30.73 11.59
C PHE A 462 -8.93 -30.02 10.48
N GLN A 463 -10.24 -29.78 10.61
CA GLN A 463 -11.01 -29.10 9.57
C GLN A 463 -10.39 -27.73 9.21
N THR A 464 -10.13 -26.89 10.22
CA THR A 464 -9.57 -25.54 10.03
C THR A 464 -8.11 -25.56 9.60
N ASP A 465 -7.34 -26.55 10.05
CA ASP A 465 -5.94 -26.76 9.66
C ASP A 465 -5.82 -27.11 8.18
N THR A 466 -6.78 -27.89 7.66
CA THR A 466 -6.84 -28.13 6.21
C THR A 466 -7.29 -26.91 5.44
N GLY A 467 -7.92 -25.90 6.04
CA GLY A 467 -8.46 -24.73 5.34
C GLY A 467 -9.92 -24.88 4.92
N GLN A 468 -10.61 -25.91 5.40
CA GLN A 468 -12.04 -26.11 5.19
C GLN A 468 -12.85 -25.35 6.25
N ILE A 469 -13.99 -24.80 5.86
CA ILE A 469 -14.85 -23.96 6.71
C ILE A 469 -16.32 -24.41 6.62
N ILE A 470 -17.11 -23.97 7.59
CA ILE A 470 -18.57 -24.08 7.54
C ILE A 470 -19.14 -23.15 6.45
N PRO A 471 -20.26 -23.50 5.81
CA PRO A 471 -21.11 -24.67 6.07
C PRO A 471 -20.56 -26.00 5.53
N GLU A 472 -20.94 -27.10 6.18
CA GLU A 472 -20.85 -28.44 5.58
C GLU A 472 -21.88 -28.52 4.45
N THR A 473 -21.42 -28.53 3.21
CA THR A 473 -22.27 -28.51 2.02
C THR A 473 -22.81 -29.90 1.70
N ASN A 474 -22.09 -30.97 2.10
CA ASN A 474 -22.43 -32.36 1.78
C ASN A 474 -22.55 -32.64 0.27
N LEU A 475 -21.87 -31.87 -0.60
CA LEU A 475 -21.89 -32.13 -2.05
C LEU A 475 -21.35 -33.52 -2.41
N GLY A 476 -20.37 -34.03 -1.66
CA GLY A 476 -19.81 -35.37 -1.84
C GLY A 476 -20.67 -36.53 -1.38
N PHE A 477 -21.68 -36.31 -0.54
CA PHE A 477 -22.40 -37.38 0.14
C PHE A 477 -23.14 -38.29 -0.85
N GLY A 478 -22.80 -39.58 -0.89
CA GLY A 478 -23.42 -40.55 -1.80
C GLY A 478 -22.97 -40.45 -3.26
N ASN A 479 -21.92 -39.68 -3.57
CA ASN A 479 -21.34 -39.50 -4.92
C ASN A 479 -22.40 -39.21 -6.02
N PRO A 480 -23.21 -38.14 -5.91
CA PRO A 480 -24.25 -37.81 -6.88
C PRO A 480 -23.69 -37.39 -8.25
N VAL A 481 -22.43 -36.92 -8.27
CA VAL A 481 -21.70 -36.49 -9.47
C VAL A 481 -20.24 -36.96 -9.36
N GLY A 482 -19.87 -37.97 -10.15
CA GLY A 482 -18.49 -38.43 -10.25
C GLY A 482 -17.60 -37.51 -11.08
N GLY A 483 -16.28 -37.57 -10.89
CA GLY A 483 -15.28 -36.91 -11.74
C GLY A 483 -14.04 -37.78 -11.92
N THR A 484 -13.44 -37.76 -13.10
CA THR A 484 -12.22 -38.54 -13.45
C THR A 484 -11.09 -37.68 -14.01
N SER A 485 -11.28 -36.35 -14.01
CA SER A 485 -10.30 -35.39 -14.50
C SER A 485 -10.26 -34.13 -13.65
N THR A 486 -9.21 -33.33 -13.77
CA THR A 486 -9.04 -32.06 -13.06
C THR A 486 -8.60 -30.94 -13.99
N LYS A 487 -8.79 -29.69 -13.56
CA LYS A 487 -8.31 -28.46 -14.21
C LYS A 487 -7.37 -27.73 -13.26
N ALA A 488 -6.22 -27.30 -13.76
CA ALA A 488 -5.28 -26.48 -13.00
C ALA A 488 -5.86 -25.09 -12.70
N VAL A 489 -5.61 -24.58 -11.49
CA VAL A 489 -6.09 -23.28 -11.00
C VAL A 489 -4.94 -22.31 -10.81
N ASN A 490 -3.91 -22.71 -10.04
CA ASN A 490 -2.66 -21.97 -9.87
C ASN A 490 -1.49 -22.75 -10.49
N ASN A 491 -0.38 -22.04 -10.75
CA ASN A 491 0.85 -22.63 -11.27
C ASN A 491 2.02 -22.29 -10.34
N GLY A 492 2.84 -23.28 -10.01
CA GLY A 492 3.97 -23.14 -9.10
C GLY A 492 4.68 -24.48 -8.92
N LEU A 493 5.38 -24.64 -7.80
CA LEU A 493 6.25 -25.80 -7.59
C LEU A 493 5.47 -27.12 -7.69
N LEU A 494 4.28 -27.19 -7.09
CA LEU A 494 3.41 -28.38 -7.09
C LEU A 494 3.01 -28.82 -8.51
N THR A 495 2.82 -27.86 -9.42
CA THR A 495 2.36 -28.16 -10.77
C THR A 495 3.51 -28.33 -11.75
N GLN A 496 4.75 -27.99 -11.40
CA GLN A 496 5.87 -27.92 -12.36
C GLN A 496 7.02 -28.89 -12.07
N PHE A 497 7.19 -29.34 -10.82
CA PHE A 497 8.34 -30.14 -10.42
C PHE A 497 7.99 -31.14 -9.30
N PRO A 498 8.56 -32.36 -9.29
CA PRO A 498 9.52 -32.91 -10.26
C PRO A 498 8.98 -33.24 -11.65
N PHE A 499 7.66 -33.33 -11.80
CA PHE A 499 7.00 -33.52 -13.09
C PHE A 499 6.27 -32.25 -13.51
N ASP A 500 6.44 -31.79 -14.74
CA ASP A 500 5.64 -30.67 -15.26
C ASP A 500 4.21 -31.16 -15.56
N LEU A 501 3.30 -30.89 -14.62
CA LEU A 501 1.87 -31.16 -14.66
C LEU A 501 1.06 -29.88 -14.96
N SER A 502 1.73 -28.79 -15.33
CA SER A 502 1.11 -27.51 -15.66
C SER A 502 0.58 -27.47 -17.10
N LYS A 503 1.00 -28.42 -17.94
CA LYS A 503 0.66 -28.52 -19.37
C LYS A 503 -0.04 -29.84 -19.72
N THR A 504 -0.81 -29.82 -20.81
CA THR A 504 -1.40 -31.03 -21.39
C THR A 504 -0.30 -31.92 -21.97
N PRO A 505 -0.20 -33.20 -21.55
CA PRO A 505 0.72 -34.14 -22.19
C PRO A 505 0.39 -34.31 -23.68
N ALA A 506 1.39 -34.59 -24.52
CA ALA A 506 1.21 -34.82 -25.95
C ALA A 506 0.29 -36.03 -26.29
N SER A 507 0.11 -36.95 -25.34
CA SER A 507 -0.82 -38.08 -25.43
C SER A 507 -1.51 -38.30 -24.07
N GLY A 508 -2.67 -37.66 -23.86
CA GLY A 508 -3.49 -37.83 -22.65
C GLY A 508 -4.23 -36.56 -22.25
N SER A 509 -5.18 -36.69 -21.35
CA SER A 509 -5.87 -35.54 -20.72
C SER A 509 -5.04 -35.01 -19.54
N ILE A 510 -4.98 -33.69 -19.35
CA ILE A 510 -4.54 -33.12 -18.06
C ILE A 510 -5.41 -33.71 -16.96
N GLY A 511 -4.79 -34.05 -15.83
CA GLY A 511 -5.56 -34.20 -14.61
C GLY A 511 -6.29 -35.52 -14.47
N GLN A 512 -5.91 -36.57 -15.23
CA GLN A 512 -6.55 -37.88 -15.09
C GLN A 512 -6.35 -38.42 -13.66
N ILE A 513 -7.46 -38.63 -12.98
CA ILE A 513 -7.53 -39.07 -11.58
C ILE A 513 -8.48 -40.26 -11.46
N ALA A 514 -8.38 -41.01 -10.36
CA ALA A 514 -9.40 -42.00 -10.02
C ALA A 514 -10.77 -41.32 -9.90
N THR A 515 -11.85 -42.08 -10.17
CA THR A 515 -13.21 -41.56 -9.98
C THR A 515 -13.34 -41.03 -8.56
N THR A 516 -13.79 -39.79 -8.39
CA THR A 516 -13.97 -39.14 -7.09
C THR A 516 -15.24 -38.29 -7.08
N HIS A 517 -15.60 -37.74 -5.92
CA HIS A 517 -16.71 -36.81 -5.73
C HIS A 517 -16.23 -35.50 -5.10
N ASN A 518 -17.16 -34.57 -4.92
CA ASN A 518 -16.91 -33.31 -4.22
C ASN A 518 -16.56 -33.54 -2.75
N GLN A 519 -15.85 -32.58 -2.16
CA GLN A 519 -15.57 -32.60 -0.72
C GLN A 519 -16.76 -32.05 0.07
N TYR A 520 -16.79 -32.32 1.37
CA TYR A 520 -17.97 -32.10 2.22
C TYR A 520 -18.10 -30.67 2.76
N PHE A 521 -17.02 -29.88 2.70
CA PHE A 521 -16.95 -28.53 3.24
C PHE A 521 -16.51 -27.53 2.18
N THR A 522 -16.86 -26.27 2.41
CA THR A 522 -16.37 -25.15 1.59
C THR A 522 -14.90 -24.85 1.93
N LEU A 523 -14.10 -24.50 0.93
CA LEU A 523 -12.69 -24.10 1.08
C LEU A 523 -12.58 -22.61 1.43
N ASP A 524 -11.71 -22.22 2.36
CA ASP A 524 -11.53 -20.81 2.73
C ASP A 524 -10.61 -20.04 1.77
N LEU A 525 -11.16 -19.43 0.73
CA LEU A 525 -10.37 -18.60 -0.20
C LEU A 525 -10.05 -17.20 0.35
N GLU A 526 -10.57 -16.80 1.52
CA GLU A 526 -10.15 -15.58 2.22
C GLU A 526 -8.79 -15.75 2.92
N ASP A 527 -8.43 -16.99 3.28
CA ASP A 527 -7.11 -17.31 3.81
C ASP A 527 -6.05 -17.24 2.69
N LYS A 528 -5.13 -16.29 2.81
CA LYS A 528 -4.03 -16.09 1.86
C LYS A 528 -3.11 -17.32 1.73
N ASN A 529 -3.06 -18.17 2.77
CA ASN A 529 -2.21 -19.36 2.79
C ASN A 529 -2.88 -20.54 2.08
N VAL A 530 -4.18 -20.48 1.81
CA VAL A 530 -4.91 -21.47 1.01
C VAL A 530 -4.62 -21.23 -0.46
N VAL A 531 -4.05 -22.22 -1.14
CA VAL A 531 -3.74 -22.20 -2.58
C VAL A 531 -4.42 -23.41 -3.22
N SER A 532 -5.44 -23.14 -4.03
CA SER A 532 -6.07 -24.18 -4.84
C SER A 532 -5.19 -24.51 -6.05
N TRP A 533 -4.82 -25.78 -6.22
CA TRP A 533 -3.97 -26.22 -7.33
C TRP A 533 -4.79 -26.78 -8.47
N TYR A 534 -5.76 -27.63 -8.14
CA TYR A 534 -6.60 -28.32 -9.11
C TYR A 534 -8.04 -28.39 -8.64
N ASN A 535 -9.00 -28.13 -9.54
CA ASN A 535 -10.43 -28.38 -9.34
C ASN A 535 -10.85 -29.65 -10.08
N ILE A 536 -11.85 -30.36 -9.56
CA ILE A 536 -12.48 -31.50 -10.23
C ILE A 536 -13.22 -31.01 -11.48
N ASN A 537 -12.98 -31.67 -12.61
CA ASN A 537 -13.57 -31.32 -13.89
C ASN A 537 -14.58 -32.38 -14.36
N SER A 538 -15.85 -31.98 -14.47
CA SER A 538 -16.95 -32.73 -15.09
C SER A 538 -18.05 -31.78 -15.59
N SER A 539 -18.94 -32.26 -16.46
CA SER A 539 -19.99 -31.44 -17.11
C SER A 539 -21.03 -30.84 -16.16
N ASP A 540 -21.20 -31.42 -14.97
CA ASP A 540 -22.21 -31.02 -13.98
C ASP A 540 -21.65 -30.00 -12.96
N ARG A 541 -20.40 -29.53 -13.12
CA ARG A 541 -19.68 -28.65 -12.19
C ARG A 541 -19.26 -27.34 -12.83
N ASP A 542 -19.18 -26.28 -12.02
CA ASP A 542 -18.43 -25.07 -12.40
C ASP A 542 -16.93 -25.27 -12.14
N VAL A 543 -16.18 -25.68 -13.16
CA VAL A 543 -14.77 -26.08 -13.02
C VAL A 543 -13.85 -24.98 -12.47
N ASP A 544 -14.24 -23.71 -12.53
CA ASP A 544 -13.45 -22.59 -11.96
C ASP A 544 -13.75 -22.34 -10.48
N ASP A 545 -14.71 -23.06 -9.89
CA ASP A 545 -15.12 -22.89 -8.50
C ASP A 545 -14.24 -23.66 -7.51
N SER A 546 -13.17 -23.01 -7.05
CA SER A 546 -12.35 -23.56 -5.97
C SER A 546 -12.98 -23.48 -4.58
N TRP A 547 -14.11 -22.81 -4.38
CA TRP A 547 -14.81 -22.86 -3.09
C TRP A 547 -15.37 -24.24 -2.79
N ASN A 548 -15.89 -24.93 -3.81
CA ASN A 548 -16.70 -26.14 -3.63
C ASN A 548 -16.25 -27.34 -4.48
N HIS A 549 -15.47 -27.11 -5.54
CA HIS A 549 -15.09 -28.15 -6.50
C HIS A 549 -13.57 -28.38 -6.56
N TYR A 550 -12.86 -27.99 -5.50
CA TYR A 550 -11.44 -28.26 -5.34
C TYR A 550 -11.15 -29.77 -5.29
N TYR A 551 -9.98 -30.16 -5.80
CA TYR A 551 -9.45 -31.52 -5.76
C TYR A 551 -8.17 -31.58 -4.94
N THR A 552 -7.14 -30.83 -5.32
CA THR A 552 -5.89 -30.72 -4.56
C THR A 552 -5.60 -29.26 -4.28
N TYR A 553 -5.31 -28.94 -3.02
CA TYR A 553 -5.00 -27.60 -2.57
C TYR A 553 -4.10 -27.67 -1.34
N THR A 554 -3.49 -26.55 -0.96
CA THR A 554 -2.60 -26.46 0.21
C THR A 554 -2.97 -25.29 1.08
N LYS A 555 -2.89 -25.42 2.40
CA LYS A 555 -2.86 -24.33 3.37
C LYS A 555 -1.49 -24.30 4.03
N GLY A 556 -0.60 -23.43 3.55
CA GLY A 556 0.80 -23.43 3.98
C GLY A 556 1.48 -24.79 3.73
N ASN A 557 1.91 -25.46 4.80
CA ASN A 557 2.53 -26.79 4.83
C ASN A 557 1.51 -27.95 4.86
N VAL A 558 0.21 -27.67 5.03
CA VAL A 558 -0.84 -28.70 4.97
C VAL A 558 -1.33 -28.84 3.52
N THR A 559 -1.41 -30.07 3.04
CA THR A 559 -1.99 -30.41 1.72
C THR A 559 -3.24 -31.23 1.93
N TYR A 560 -4.28 -30.93 1.15
CA TYR A 560 -5.43 -31.80 1.03
C TYR A 560 -5.56 -32.31 -0.41
N SER A 561 -5.87 -33.60 -0.58
CA SER A 561 -6.16 -34.19 -1.89
C SER A 561 -7.42 -35.04 -1.89
N GLY A 562 -8.26 -34.91 -2.92
CA GLY A 562 -9.42 -35.76 -3.17
C GLY A 562 -9.09 -37.20 -3.59
N THR A 563 -7.84 -37.64 -3.46
CA THR A 563 -7.41 -39.01 -3.73
C THR A 563 -7.84 -39.98 -2.64
N GLY A 564 -8.38 -41.13 -3.02
CA GLY A 564 -8.58 -42.25 -2.08
C GLY A 564 -9.87 -43.02 -2.28
N HIS A 565 -10.75 -42.59 -3.19
CA HIS A 565 -11.97 -43.31 -3.54
C HIS A 565 -11.71 -44.75 -4.01
N THR A 566 -10.54 -45.02 -4.60
CA THR A 566 -10.00 -46.37 -4.76
C THR A 566 -8.75 -46.54 -3.90
N SER A 567 -8.56 -47.74 -3.35
CA SER A 567 -7.39 -48.06 -2.51
C SER A 567 -6.23 -48.69 -3.28
N SER A 568 -6.33 -48.82 -4.60
CA SER A 568 -5.24 -49.29 -5.46
C SER A 568 -5.41 -48.82 -6.91
N GLY A 569 -4.34 -48.91 -7.71
CA GLY A 569 -4.39 -48.67 -9.14
C GLY A 569 -4.50 -47.20 -9.55
N PHE A 570 -3.79 -46.29 -8.86
CA PHE A 570 -3.85 -44.86 -9.13
C PHE A 570 -3.41 -44.54 -10.58
N PRO A 571 -4.13 -43.69 -11.33
CA PRO A 571 -3.73 -43.24 -12.66
C PRO A 571 -2.34 -42.61 -12.71
N ASN A 572 -1.65 -42.74 -13.85
CA ASN A 572 -0.25 -42.31 -13.97
C ASN A 572 -0.03 -40.82 -13.71
N TRP A 573 -0.99 -39.96 -14.08
CA TRP A 573 -0.91 -38.52 -13.83
C TRP A 573 -1.05 -38.23 -12.32
N GLU A 574 -2.02 -38.86 -11.66
CA GLU A 574 -2.24 -38.75 -10.21
C GLU A 574 -1.02 -39.23 -9.39
N GLN A 575 -0.35 -40.31 -9.83
CA GLN A 575 0.92 -40.75 -9.23
C GLN A 575 2.00 -39.65 -9.25
N ARG A 576 2.15 -38.95 -10.38
CA ARG A 576 3.11 -37.85 -10.51
C ARG A 576 2.73 -36.65 -9.63
N LEU A 577 1.42 -36.38 -9.49
CA LEU A 577 0.92 -35.35 -8.58
C LEU A 577 1.31 -35.65 -7.13
N PHE A 578 1.28 -36.91 -6.69
CA PHE A 578 1.74 -37.27 -5.33
C PHE A 578 3.22 -36.97 -5.14
N VAL A 579 4.05 -37.27 -6.15
CA VAL A 579 5.48 -36.97 -6.09
C VAL A 579 5.74 -35.47 -6.03
N ASN A 580 5.07 -34.67 -6.86
CA ASN A 580 5.17 -33.21 -6.78
C ASN A 580 4.69 -32.68 -5.43
N THR A 581 3.61 -33.24 -4.88
CA THR A 581 3.06 -32.85 -3.58
C THR A 581 4.03 -33.15 -2.46
N MET A 582 4.60 -34.36 -2.43
CA MET A 582 5.59 -34.77 -1.41
C MET A 582 6.87 -33.95 -1.51
N TYR A 583 7.34 -33.68 -2.73
CA TYR A 583 8.51 -32.83 -2.96
C TYR A 583 8.26 -31.38 -2.50
N ARG A 584 7.12 -30.79 -2.88
CA ARG A 584 6.75 -29.44 -2.44
C ARG A 584 6.57 -29.37 -0.93
N ALA A 585 6.01 -30.39 -0.30
CA ALA A 585 5.84 -30.41 1.15
C ALA A 585 7.19 -30.28 1.87
N PHE A 586 8.23 -30.94 1.38
CA PHE A 586 9.60 -30.75 1.86
C PHE A 586 10.10 -29.34 1.55
N ILE A 587 10.21 -28.93 0.29
CA ILE A 587 10.74 -27.61 -0.08
C ILE A 587 9.97 -26.45 0.57
N GLY A 588 8.68 -26.62 0.82
CA GLY A 588 7.79 -25.70 1.50
C GLY A 588 7.95 -25.67 3.04
N ALA A 589 8.56 -26.67 3.65
CA ALA A 589 8.85 -26.72 5.09
C ALA A 589 10.05 -25.85 5.49
N ASN A 590 10.18 -25.61 6.80
CA ASN A 590 11.32 -24.95 7.39
C ASN A 590 12.36 -26.02 7.81
N HIS A 591 13.58 -25.94 7.31
CA HIS A 591 14.64 -26.92 7.59
C HIS A 591 15.72 -26.34 8.48
N ALA A 592 16.26 -27.21 9.31
CA ALA A 592 17.37 -26.85 10.17
C ALA A 592 18.62 -26.50 9.36
N PRO A 593 19.38 -25.47 9.76
CA PRO A 593 20.66 -25.16 9.14
C PRO A 593 21.68 -26.31 9.25
N GLU A 594 22.63 -26.36 8.33
CA GLU A 594 23.77 -27.25 8.35
C GLU A 594 24.99 -26.59 9.01
N ILE A 595 25.60 -27.30 9.97
CA ILE A 595 26.86 -26.89 10.61
C ILE A 595 28.00 -27.74 10.03
N THR A 596 28.96 -27.07 9.39
CA THR A 596 30.22 -27.66 8.93
C THR A 596 31.37 -27.18 9.80
N VAL A 597 31.95 -28.07 10.60
CA VAL A 597 33.09 -27.73 11.47
C VAL A 597 34.40 -27.83 10.70
N ILE A 598 35.20 -26.77 10.76
CA ILE A 598 36.53 -26.66 10.14
C ILE A 598 37.61 -27.00 11.17
N SER A 599 37.48 -26.49 12.41
CA SER A 599 38.37 -26.72 13.54
C SER A 599 37.60 -26.65 14.87
N PRO A 600 37.98 -27.41 15.91
CA PRO A 600 38.99 -28.47 15.90
C PRO A 600 38.49 -29.70 15.12
N LYS A 601 39.43 -30.57 14.72
CA LYS A 601 39.10 -31.89 14.14
C LYS A 601 38.67 -32.84 15.26
N GLU A 602 37.85 -33.84 14.93
CA GLU A 602 37.46 -34.88 15.88
C GLU A 602 38.69 -35.58 16.47
N ASN A 603 38.69 -35.77 17.79
CA ASN A 603 39.81 -36.29 18.59
C ASN A 603 41.09 -35.43 18.53
N ALA A 604 40.99 -34.14 18.22
CA ALA A 604 42.14 -33.24 18.26
C ALA A 604 42.77 -33.23 19.67
N VAL A 605 44.10 -33.25 19.70
CA VAL A 605 44.88 -33.16 20.93
C VAL A 605 45.39 -31.74 21.08
N ILE A 606 44.99 -31.07 22.17
CA ILE A 606 45.32 -29.67 22.42
C ILE A 606 46.16 -29.60 23.70
N PRO A 607 47.37 -29.01 23.67
CA PRO A 607 48.11 -28.74 24.89
C PRO A 607 47.34 -27.84 25.85
N SER A 608 47.38 -28.15 27.14
CA SER A 608 46.68 -27.41 28.23
C SER A 608 46.95 -25.91 28.28
N TYR A 609 48.14 -25.47 27.83
CA TYR A 609 48.50 -24.05 27.78
C TYR A 609 47.93 -23.32 26.55
N GLN A 610 47.51 -24.04 25.50
CA GLN A 610 46.94 -23.45 24.29
C GLN A 610 45.45 -23.19 24.44
N LYS A 611 44.97 -22.12 23.79
CA LYS A 611 43.54 -21.90 23.55
C LYS A 611 42.98 -22.96 22.60
N ILE A 612 41.67 -23.08 22.56
CA ILE A 612 40.96 -24.03 21.70
C ILE A 612 40.41 -23.28 20.48
N PRO A 613 41.00 -23.44 19.29
CA PRO A 613 40.53 -22.75 18.10
C PRO A 613 39.30 -23.45 17.51
N VAL A 614 38.18 -22.74 17.47
CA VAL A 614 36.91 -23.21 16.92
C VAL A 614 36.58 -22.43 15.66
N SER A 615 36.42 -23.12 14.53
CA SER A 615 35.92 -22.52 13.30
C SER A 615 34.92 -23.43 12.61
N TYR A 616 33.84 -22.84 12.13
CA TYR A 616 32.75 -23.56 11.50
C TYR A 616 31.94 -22.64 10.57
N THR A 617 31.34 -23.24 9.56
CA THR A 617 30.40 -22.59 8.64
C THR A 617 28.98 -23.05 8.96
N VAL A 618 28.03 -22.13 8.91
CA VAL A 618 26.60 -22.45 8.98
C VAL A 618 25.94 -22.13 7.64
N ASN A 619 25.15 -23.06 7.10
CA ASN A 619 24.39 -22.88 5.86
C ASN A 619 22.93 -23.20 6.09
N ASP A 620 22.04 -22.35 5.60
CA ASP A 620 20.63 -22.62 5.42
C ASP A 620 20.36 -22.79 3.92
N LEU A 621 19.74 -23.91 3.55
CA LEU A 621 19.50 -24.31 2.16
C LEU A 621 18.11 -23.90 1.65
N ASP A 622 17.26 -23.35 2.51
CA ASP A 622 15.84 -23.09 2.21
C ASP A 622 15.64 -21.85 1.36
N LEU A 623 16.59 -20.92 1.38
CA LEU A 623 16.56 -19.60 0.73
C LEU A 623 15.37 -18.71 1.12
N LYS A 624 14.46 -19.17 1.97
CA LYS A 624 13.32 -18.41 2.53
C LYS A 624 13.80 -17.39 3.54
N ASP A 625 14.66 -17.84 4.44
CA ASP A 625 15.44 -16.98 5.31
C ASP A 625 16.93 -17.30 5.15
N ARG A 626 17.76 -16.30 5.42
CA ARG A 626 19.22 -16.45 5.29
C ARG A 626 19.93 -16.09 6.59
N ASN A 627 19.20 -15.86 7.67
CA ASN A 627 19.76 -15.39 8.94
C ASN A 627 19.74 -16.56 9.94
N ILE A 628 20.91 -16.92 10.46
CA ILE A 628 21.11 -18.07 11.32
C ILE A 628 21.65 -17.60 12.67
N LYS A 629 21.02 -18.02 13.75
CA LYS A 629 21.55 -17.88 15.12
C LYS A 629 22.43 -19.08 15.45
N THR A 630 23.64 -18.85 15.94
CA THR A 630 24.59 -19.91 16.29
C THR A 630 25.32 -19.64 17.60
N GLN A 631 25.63 -20.70 18.35
CA GLN A 631 26.29 -20.65 19.65
C GLN A 631 27.30 -21.79 19.81
N VAL A 632 28.35 -21.55 20.59
CA VAL A 632 29.36 -22.55 20.97
C VAL A 632 29.35 -22.76 22.48
N LYS A 633 29.54 -24.01 22.91
CA LYS A 633 29.66 -24.42 24.31
C LYS A 633 30.83 -25.37 24.51
N ILE A 634 31.44 -25.33 25.70
CA ILE A 634 32.41 -26.32 26.16
C ILE A 634 31.75 -27.17 27.25
N VAL A 635 31.73 -28.47 27.04
CA VAL A 635 31.10 -29.46 27.92
C VAL A 635 32.14 -30.46 28.40
N GLN A 636 32.05 -30.86 29.66
CA GLN A 636 32.83 -31.96 30.24
C GLN A 636 31.90 -32.82 31.09
N ASP A 637 31.90 -34.13 30.88
CA ASP A 637 31.08 -35.09 31.65
C ASP A 637 29.60 -34.66 31.74
N GLN A 638 29.02 -34.25 30.59
CA GLN A 638 27.65 -33.74 30.45
C GLN A 638 27.35 -32.40 31.16
N LYS A 639 28.32 -31.80 31.85
CA LYS A 639 28.20 -30.49 32.46
C LYS A 639 28.72 -29.39 31.53
N GLU A 640 27.90 -28.36 31.31
CA GLU A 640 28.34 -27.15 30.61
C GLU A 640 29.37 -26.41 31.48
N LEU A 641 30.62 -26.33 31.00
CA LEU A 641 31.69 -25.58 31.66
C LEU A 641 31.66 -24.11 31.26
N LYS A 642 31.38 -23.83 29.98
CA LYS A 642 31.30 -22.48 29.44
C LYS A 642 30.32 -22.43 28.26
N VAL A 643 29.48 -21.40 28.25
CA VAL A 643 28.56 -21.07 27.15
C VAL A 643 28.98 -19.71 26.60
N TYR A 644 29.19 -19.62 25.29
CA TYR A 644 29.53 -18.37 24.61
C TYR A 644 28.27 -17.66 24.12
N GLU A 645 28.37 -16.36 23.89
CA GLU A 645 27.25 -15.56 23.40
C GLU A 645 26.76 -16.09 22.04
N GLU A 646 25.45 -16.10 21.86
CA GLU A 646 24.84 -16.47 20.59
C GLU A 646 24.99 -15.34 19.57
N LYS A 647 25.43 -15.68 18.36
CA LYS A 647 25.64 -14.72 17.26
C LYS A 647 24.64 -14.97 16.14
N THR A 648 24.16 -13.90 15.51
CA THR A 648 23.36 -13.98 14.27
C THR A 648 24.29 -13.77 13.07
N VAL A 649 24.27 -14.68 12.10
CA VAL A 649 25.11 -14.67 10.90
C VAL A 649 24.31 -15.01 9.65
N LEU A 650 24.79 -14.63 8.46
CA LEU A 650 24.14 -15.07 7.23
C LEU A 650 24.47 -16.54 6.90
N SER A 651 23.56 -17.25 6.24
CA SER A 651 23.82 -18.53 5.59
C SER A 651 25.07 -18.44 4.69
N GLY A 652 25.98 -19.41 4.85
CA GLY A 652 27.30 -19.42 4.23
C GLY A 652 28.40 -18.76 5.05
N SER A 653 28.09 -18.13 6.19
CA SER A 653 29.09 -17.47 7.02
C SER A 653 29.95 -18.47 7.78
N THR A 654 31.26 -18.23 7.77
CA THR A 654 32.24 -18.91 8.63
C THR A 654 32.55 -18.05 9.84
N LEU A 655 32.43 -18.63 11.04
CA LEU A 655 32.93 -18.04 12.29
C LEU A 655 34.28 -18.69 12.65
N SER A 656 35.13 -17.91 13.30
CA SER A 656 36.37 -18.37 13.93
C SER A 656 36.47 -17.75 15.32
N LEU A 657 36.75 -18.56 16.34
CA LEU A 657 36.77 -18.20 17.75
C LEU A 657 37.99 -18.85 18.42
N ASP A 658 38.69 -18.11 19.29
CA ASP A 658 39.76 -18.63 20.13
C ASP A 658 39.25 -18.80 21.57
N LEU A 659 38.80 -20.01 21.91
CA LEU A 659 38.18 -20.27 23.20
C LEU A 659 39.22 -20.49 24.29
N ASP A 660 38.97 -19.97 25.49
CA ASP A 660 39.80 -20.28 26.65
C ASP A 660 39.69 -21.77 27.00
N ASN A 661 40.85 -22.40 27.20
CA ASN A 661 40.92 -23.79 27.62
C ASN A 661 40.58 -23.88 29.13
N PRO A 662 39.51 -24.57 29.55
CA PRO A 662 39.16 -24.70 30.96
C PRO A 662 40.04 -25.72 31.72
N LEU A 663 40.83 -26.54 31.02
CA LEU A 663 41.69 -27.58 31.61
C LEU A 663 43.18 -27.20 31.59
N LYS A 664 43.51 -25.95 31.93
CA LYS A 664 44.91 -25.45 31.93
C LYS A 664 45.81 -26.19 32.93
N ASP A 665 45.25 -26.65 34.04
CA ASP A 665 45.98 -27.32 35.13
C ASP A 665 45.79 -28.84 35.15
N VAL A 666 45.47 -29.44 33.99
CA VAL A 666 45.25 -30.89 33.90
C VAL A 666 46.50 -31.67 34.34
N LYS A 667 46.33 -32.71 35.16
CA LYS A 667 47.47 -33.49 35.70
C LYS A 667 48.22 -34.28 34.63
N ASP A 668 47.49 -34.99 33.77
CA ASP A 668 48.06 -35.77 32.66
C ASP A 668 47.27 -35.51 31.37
N GLN A 669 45.97 -35.84 31.37
CA GLN A 669 45.05 -35.57 30.26
C GLN A 669 43.61 -35.38 30.75
N GLY A 670 42.78 -34.74 29.94
CA GLY A 670 41.35 -34.54 30.20
C GLY A 670 40.58 -34.42 28.89
N LYS A 671 39.31 -34.81 28.89
CA LYS A 671 38.45 -34.76 27.69
C LYS A 671 37.51 -33.58 27.77
N LEU A 672 37.33 -32.90 26.64
CA LEU A 672 36.34 -31.84 26.46
C LEU A 672 35.52 -32.11 25.21
N GLN A 673 34.30 -31.58 25.22
CA GLN A 673 33.40 -31.58 24.09
C GLN A 673 33.13 -30.13 23.68
N ILE A 674 33.37 -29.82 22.41
CA ILE A 674 32.97 -28.55 21.80
C ILE A 674 31.63 -28.78 21.12
N VAL A 675 30.58 -28.14 21.61
CA VAL A 675 29.22 -28.28 21.09
C VAL A 675 28.84 -27.01 20.36
N ILE A 676 28.47 -27.13 19.09
CA ILE A 676 28.06 -26.03 18.23
C ILE A 676 26.57 -26.22 17.89
N THR A 677 25.77 -25.19 18.11
CA THR A 677 24.35 -25.16 17.78
C THR A 677 24.07 -24.09 16.73
N ALA A 678 23.06 -24.32 15.91
CA ALA A 678 22.56 -23.36 14.93
C ALA A 678 21.05 -23.50 14.79
N ARG A 679 20.33 -22.38 14.63
CA ARG A 679 18.92 -22.35 14.26
C ARG A 679 18.62 -21.18 13.34
N ASP A 680 17.65 -21.33 12.47
CA ASP A 680 17.16 -20.23 11.62
C ASP A 680 16.30 -19.23 12.41
N LEU A 681 15.73 -18.22 11.72
CA LEU A 681 14.85 -17.23 12.36
C LEU A 681 13.44 -17.75 12.66
N HIS A 682 13.00 -18.79 11.95
CA HIS A 682 11.70 -19.41 12.08
C HIS A 682 11.67 -20.55 13.12
N GLY A 683 12.82 -20.86 13.73
CA GLY A 683 13.00 -21.75 14.86
C GLY A 683 13.50 -23.17 14.54
N ALA A 684 13.75 -23.56 13.28
CA ALA A 684 14.31 -24.90 13.03
C ALA A 684 15.77 -24.95 13.46
N GLN A 685 16.11 -25.97 14.24
CA GLN A 685 17.39 -26.11 14.92
C GLN A 685 18.17 -27.31 14.38
N ALA A 686 19.44 -27.07 14.06
CA ALA A 686 20.39 -28.10 13.66
C ALA A 686 20.66 -29.09 14.80
N GLU A 687 20.84 -30.36 14.44
CA GLU A 687 21.45 -31.33 15.35
C GLU A 687 22.82 -30.80 15.82
N PRO A 688 23.04 -30.61 17.13
CA PRO A 688 24.27 -30.02 17.63
C PRO A 688 25.50 -30.80 17.17
N LYS A 689 26.48 -30.11 16.58
CA LYS A 689 27.76 -30.74 16.25
C LYS A 689 28.64 -30.77 17.49
N THR A 690 28.93 -31.98 17.96
CA THR A 690 29.81 -32.21 19.10
C THR A 690 31.16 -32.71 18.59
N ILE A 691 32.23 -32.00 18.91
CA ILE A 691 33.60 -32.39 18.60
C ILE A 691 34.31 -32.80 19.89
N ASN A 692 34.78 -34.04 19.95
CA ASN A 692 35.54 -34.50 21.10
C ASN A 692 37.00 -34.10 20.95
N ILE A 693 37.58 -33.48 21.97
CA ILE A 693 38.99 -33.12 22.02
C ILE A 693 39.63 -33.66 23.30
N THR A 694 40.94 -33.90 23.24
CA THR A 694 41.74 -34.29 24.41
C THR A 694 42.71 -33.18 24.75
N VAL A 695 42.61 -32.65 25.96
CA VAL A 695 43.57 -31.71 26.51
C VAL A 695 44.66 -32.48 27.23
N ILE A 696 45.93 -32.26 26.87
CA ILE A 696 47.08 -32.92 27.49
C ILE A 696 47.95 -31.94 28.27
N LYS A 697 48.55 -32.40 29.37
CA LYS A 697 49.60 -31.64 30.05
C LYS A 697 50.83 -31.57 29.15
N ALA A 698 51.26 -30.36 28.79
CA ALA A 698 52.50 -30.19 28.05
C ALA A 698 53.69 -30.50 28.97
N LYS A 699 54.54 -31.44 28.54
CA LYS A 699 55.79 -31.83 29.24
C LYS A 699 57.03 -31.34 28.48
N ASP A 700 56.83 -30.49 27.48
CA ASP A 700 57.89 -30.00 26.62
C ASP A 700 58.57 -28.78 27.22
N SER A 701 59.85 -28.65 26.89
CA SER A 701 60.68 -27.52 27.30
C SER A 701 60.20 -26.20 26.69
N LEU A 702 59.57 -26.26 25.52
CA LEU A 702 59.04 -25.10 24.80
C LEU A 702 57.52 -25.16 24.67
N GLN A 703 56.88 -24.03 24.91
CA GLN A 703 55.47 -23.76 24.58
C GLN A 703 55.39 -22.91 23.32
N VAL A 704 54.57 -23.33 22.37
CA VAL A 704 54.35 -22.59 21.13
C VAL A 704 52.94 -22.03 21.09
N ASP A 705 52.84 -20.75 20.77
CA ASP A 705 51.58 -20.07 20.58
C ASP A 705 51.63 -19.27 19.29
N ARG A 706 50.49 -19.18 18.61
CA ARG A 706 50.31 -18.21 17.54
C ARG A 706 48.89 -17.69 17.60
N SER A 707 48.73 -16.45 17.18
CA SER A 707 47.41 -15.86 17.18
C SER A 707 47.27 -14.69 16.25
N LEU A 708 46.01 -14.37 15.95
CA LEU A 708 45.64 -13.12 15.32
C LEU A 708 45.60 -11.99 16.36
N PRO A 709 45.72 -10.72 15.94
CA PRO A 709 45.52 -9.57 16.81
C PRO A 709 44.13 -9.65 17.44
N GLU A 710 44.01 -9.28 18.71
CA GLU A 710 42.77 -9.48 19.50
C GLU A 710 41.55 -8.83 18.83
N ASP A 711 41.72 -7.68 18.19
CA ASP A 711 40.70 -6.96 17.42
C ASP A 711 40.29 -7.66 16.11
N LYS A 712 41.08 -8.62 15.63
CA LYS A 712 40.86 -9.36 14.37
C LYS A 712 40.43 -10.82 14.58
N ARG A 713 40.42 -11.33 15.81
CA ARG A 713 40.01 -12.72 16.12
C ARG A 713 38.53 -12.98 15.91
N GLU A 714 37.69 -11.97 16.01
CA GLU A 714 36.23 -12.07 15.87
C GLU A 714 35.63 -11.10 14.83
N GLN A 715 36.47 -10.36 14.10
CA GLN A 715 36.05 -9.39 13.09
C GLN A 715 36.41 -9.86 11.67
N ASP A 716 35.71 -9.29 10.69
CA ASP A 716 35.97 -9.53 9.28
C ASP A 716 37.37 -9.02 8.89
N VAL A 717 38.17 -9.92 8.30
CA VAL A 717 39.40 -9.53 7.61
C VAL A 717 39.02 -9.09 6.21
N PHE A 718 39.64 -8.02 5.69
CA PHE A 718 39.33 -7.53 4.35
C PHE A 718 40.47 -7.80 3.36
N THR A 719 40.09 -8.10 2.12
CA THR A 719 41.03 -8.25 1.01
C THR A 719 41.90 -7.00 0.88
N ASN A 720 43.18 -7.21 0.62
CA ASN A 720 44.23 -6.18 0.58
C ASN A 720 44.50 -5.45 1.91
N GLU A 721 43.82 -5.81 3.01
CA GLU A 721 44.19 -5.38 4.36
C GLU A 721 45.27 -6.33 4.91
N SER A 722 46.38 -5.78 5.40
CA SER A 722 47.42 -6.61 6.01
C SER A 722 47.00 -7.04 7.41
N LEU A 723 47.12 -8.32 7.69
CA LEU A 723 46.89 -8.98 8.96
C LEU A 723 48.23 -9.43 9.54
N LEU A 724 48.48 -9.18 10.82
CA LEU A 724 49.72 -9.57 11.49
C LEU A 724 49.50 -10.87 12.26
N ILE A 725 50.24 -11.93 11.96
CA ILE A 725 50.17 -13.17 12.73
C ILE A 725 51.35 -13.18 13.69
N ASP A 726 51.08 -13.18 14.99
CA ASP A 726 52.10 -13.20 16.03
C ASP A 726 52.40 -14.64 16.44
N TYR A 727 53.69 -14.96 16.48
CA TYR A 727 54.22 -16.25 16.91
C TYR A 727 55.06 -16.05 18.15
N THR A 728 54.86 -16.91 19.14
CA THR A 728 55.65 -16.95 20.37
C THR A 728 56.12 -18.35 20.64
N ILE A 729 57.42 -18.49 20.89
CA ILE A 729 58.04 -19.71 21.40
C ILE A 729 58.58 -19.37 22.78
N LYS A 730 57.90 -19.86 23.81
CA LYS A 730 58.18 -19.57 25.21
C LYS A 730 58.86 -20.75 25.88
N PRO A 731 60.08 -20.57 26.41
CA PRO A 731 60.69 -21.56 27.28
C PRO A 731 59.88 -21.74 28.57
N VAL A 732 59.69 -22.98 29.00
CA VAL A 732 58.99 -23.33 30.24
C VAL A 732 59.99 -23.70 31.31
N ALA A 733 59.79 -23.23 32.54
CA ALA A 733 60.63 -23.64 33.67
C ALA A 733 60.54 -25.15 33.92
N ILE A 734 61.68 -25.79 34.14
CA ILE A 734 61.78 -27.25 34.26
C ILE A 734 62.19 -27.59 35.69
N PRO A 735 61.34 -28.26 36.48
CA PRO A 735 61.73 -28.73 37.80
C PRO A 735 62.96 -29.65 37.71
N ILE A 736 63.91 -29.54 38.63
CA ILE A 736 65.15 -30.36 38.62
C ILE A 736 64.86 -31.86 38.62
N GLU A 737 63.75 -32.28 39.23
CA GLU A 737 63.30 -33.67 39.26
C GLU A 737 62.94 -34.24 37.87
N GLN A 738 62.75 -33.38 36.86
CA GLN A 738 62.39 -33.73 35.48
C GLN A 738 63.53 -33.50 34.46
N GLY A 739 64.68 -32.95 34.88
CA GLY A 739 65.81 -32.59 34.00
C GLY A 739 67.09 -33.41 34.26
N THR A 740 68.09 -33.24 33.39
CA THR A 740 69.45 -33.75 33.65
C THR A 740 70.10 -32.98 34.81
N LYS A 741 70.89 -33.67 35.65
CA LYS A 741 71.65 -33.04 36.75
C LYS A 741 72.85 -32.22 36.28
N ASP A 742 73.11 -32.18 34.97
CA ASP A 742 74.20 -31.43 34.35
C ASP A 742 73.66 -30.13 33.70
N PRO A 743 73.86 -28.96 34.33
CA PRO A 743 73.43 -27.67 33.78
C PRO A 743 74.03 -27.36 32.41
N ALA A 744 75.20 -27.91 32.07
CA ALA A 744 75.86 -27.66 30.77
C ALA A 744 75.11 -28.32 29.60
N LYS A 745 74.24 -29.30 29.88
CA LYS A 745 73.41 -30.01 28.89
C LYS A 745 71.98 -29.48 28.78
N MET A 746 71.62 -28.46 29.57
CA MET A 746 70.28 -27.86 29.55
C MET A 746 70.13 -26.84 28.41
N ILE A 747 70.33 -27.28 27.17
CA ILE A 747 70.19 -26.47 25.96
C ILE A 747 69.22 -27.17 24.99
N VAL A 748 68.17 -26.46 24.56
CA VAL A 748 67.29 -26.91 23.48
C VAL A 748 67.91 -26.46 22.15
N THR A 749 68.12 -27.40 21.24
CA THR A 749 68.88 -27.16 20.00
C THR A 749 68.08 -27.51 18.76
N GLU A 750 68.60 -27.16 17.58
CA GLU A 750 68.01 -27.51 16.28
C GLU A 750 66.57 -27.01 16.10
N LEU A 751 66.25 -25.81 16.60
CA LEU A 751 64.92 -25.22 16.41
C LEU A 751 64.66 -24.95 14.92
N ARG A 752 63.62 -25.58 14.37
CA ARG A 752 63.21 -25.48 12.96
C ARG A 752 61.74 -25.14 12.88
N PHE A 753 61.46 -23.90 12.48
CA PHE A 753 60.11 -23.45 12.18
C PHE A 753 59.72 -23.88 10.76
N ASN A 754 58.51 -24.40 10.61
CA ASN A 754 57.97 -24.79 9.31
C ASN A 754 56.48 -24.47 9.24
N GLU A 755 56.07 -23.70 8.24
CA GLU A 755 54.66 -23.41 7.99
C GLU A 755 54.31 -23.37 6.50
N LYS A 756 53.24 -24.07 6.12
CA LYS A 756 52.65 -23.95 4.79
C LYS A 756 51.39 -23.09 4.89
N LEU A 757 51.39 -21.96 4.19
CA LEU A 757 50.24 -21.06 4.08
C LEU A 757 49.36 -21.43 2.88
N PRO A 758 48.03 -21.19 2.95
CA PRO A 758 47.11 -21.44 1.84
C PRO A 758 47.34 -20.49 0.65
N PRO A 759 46.82 -20.84 -0.55
CA PRO A 759 46.79 -19.95 -1.72
C PRO A 759 46.13 -18.59 -1.48
N ASN A 760 46.45 -17.61 -2.32
CA ASN A 760 45.91 -16.24 -2.34
C ASN A 760 46.21 -15.41 -1.09
N LEU A 761 47.10 -15.89 -0.21
CA LEU A 761 47.57 -15.17 0.96
C LEU A 761 48.99 -14.64 0.72
N GLU A 762 49.11 -13.34 0.41
CA GLU A 762 50.43 -12.71 0.24
C GLU A 762 51.14 -12.59 1.59
N VAL A 763 52.46 -12.71 1.60
CA VAL A 763 53.28 -12.62 2.82
C VAL A 763 54.24 -11.45 2.70
N GLY A 764 54.15 -10.51 3.62
CA GLY A 764 55.04 -9.36 3.74
C GLY A 764 56.41 -9.71 4.34
N GLY A 765 57.15 -8.68 4.77
CA GLY A 765 58.44 -8.86 5.44
C GLY A 765 58.26 -9.47 6.83
N ILE A 766 58.79 -10.67 7.05
CA ILE A 766 58.74 -11.35 8.34
C ILE A 766 59.58 -10.56 9.36
N GLN A 767 58.98 -10.23 10.48
CA GLN A 767 59.61 -9.44 11.55
C GLN A 767 60.12 -10.38 12.62
N LEU A 768 61.42 -10.69 12.56
CA LEU A 768 62.14 -11.50 13.55
C LEU A 768 63.43 -10.76 13.90
N ASP A 769 63.75 -10.67 15.20
CA ASP A 769 65.06 -10.18 15.63
C ASP A 769 66.15 -11.08 15.04
N SER A 770 67.08 -10.49 14.29
CA SER A 770 68.22 -11.20 13.69
C SER A 770 69.07 -11.97 14.71
N ALA A 771 69.08 -11.54 15.98
CA ALA A 771 69.74 -12.25 17.07
C ALA A 771 69.00 -13.52 17.53
N LYS A 772 67.81 -13.80 16.99
CA LYS A 772 66.96 -14.96 17.30
C LYS A 772 66.83 -15.98 16.16
N GLY A 773 67.33 -15.66 14.97
CA GLY A 773 67.40 -16.57 13.83
C GLY A 773 66.94 -15.93 12.53
N SER A 774 66.54 -16.76 11.57
CA SER A 774 66.01 -16.29 10.27
C SER A 774 64.89 -17.21 9.77
N ILE A 775 63.87 -16.62 9.14
CA ILE A 775 62.78 -17.32 8.46
C ILE A 775 62.75 -16.86 7.00
N GLN A 776 62.70 -17.81 6.08
CA GLN A 776 62.65 -17.57 4.65
C GLN A 776 61.28 -17.96 4.08
N LYS A 777 60.86 -17.20 3.05
CA LYS A 777 59.65 -17.44 2.27
C LYS A 777 60.03 -18.03 0.91
N THR A 778 59.38 -19.12 0.51
CA THR A 778 59.49 -19.71 -0.83
C THR A 778 58.09 -20.03 -1.40
N GLY A 779 58.00 -20.22 -2.71
CA GLY A 779 56.73 -20.51 -3.40
C GLY A 779 56.06 -19.27 -4.02
N THR A 780 54.79 -19.42 -4.38
CA THR A 780 54.01 -18.39 -5.11
C THR A 780 52.66 -18.14 -4.43
N LEU A 781 52.05 -16.98 -4.70
CA LEU A 781 50.71 -16.63 -4.21
C LEU A 781 49.65 -17.67 -4.57
N LYS A 782 49.70 -18.22 -5.79
CA LYS A 782 48.70 -19.17 -6.31
C LYS A 782 48.79 -20.55 -5.66
N GLU A 783 49.98 -20.98 -5.26
CA GLU A 783 50.23 -22.29 -4.63
C GLU A 783 50.28 -22.21 -3.09
N GLY A 784 50.27 -20.99 -2.55
CA GLY A 784 50.54 -20.69 -1.15
C GLY A 784 52.03 -20.71 -0.82
N TYR A 785 52.45 -19.87 0.13
CA TYR A 785 53.87 -19.76 0.51
C TYR A 785 54.28 -20.82 1.53
N GLN A 786 55.52 -21.30 1.40
CA GLN A 786 56.20 -22.12 2.42
C GLN A 786 57.16 -21.23 3.21
N LEU A 787 56.98 -21.20 4.53
CA LEU A 787 57.85 -20.52 5.49
C LEU A 787 58.73 -21.55 6.18
N THR A 788 60.04 -21.38 6.13
CA THR A 788 61.01 -22.24 6.82
C THR A 788 62.04 -21.38 7.55
N GLY A 789 62.33 -21.71 8.81
CA GLY A 789 63.28 -20.94 9.60
C GLY A 789 64.16 -21.78 10.49
N ALA A 790 65.42 -21.39 10.59
CA ALA A 790 66.34 -21.87 11.61
C ALA A 790 66.41 -20.82 12.72
N LEU A 791 65.98 -21.21 13.92
CA LEU A 791 65.94 -20.36 15.10
C LEU A 791 67.08 -20.71 16.04
N ASN A 792 67.52 -19.73 16.83
CA ASN A 792 68.65 -19.90 17.75
C ASN A 792 68.29 -20.80 18.93
N ASN A 793 69.31 -21.50 19.44
CA ASN A 793 69.18 -22.41 20.58
C ASN A 793 68.74 -21.67 21.85
N VAL A 794 67.94 -22.34 22.68
CA VAL A 794 67.48 -21.81 23.97
C VAL A 794 68.30 -22.44 25.09
N LYS A 795 68.97 -21.62 25.90
CA LYS A 795 69.81 -22.09 27.02
C LYS A 795 69.09 -21.87 28.33
N TYR A 796 69.17 -22.86 29.23
CA TYR A 796 68.61 -22.79 30.56
C TYR A 796 69.71 -22.68 31.61
N HIS A 797 69.42 -21.98 32.70
CA HIS A 797 70.25 -21.89 33.88
C HIS A 797 69.45 -22.23 35.14
N LEU A 798 70.15 -22.55 36.23
CA LEU A 798 69.50 -22.90 37.49
C LEU A 798 68.86 -21.65 38.12
N SER A 799 67.62 -21.77 38.58
CA SER A 799 66.92 -20.70 39.30
C SER A 799 67.65 -20.33 40.60
N THR A 800 67.44 -19.10 41.07
CA THR A 800 68.09 -18.59 42.29
C THR A 800 67.75 -19.39 43.56
N ASP A 801 66.59 -20.05 43.59
CA ASP A 801 66.17 -20.95 44.67
C ASP A 801 66.68 -22.39 44.50
N GLY A 802 67.35 -22.68 43.39
CA GLY A 802 67.93 -23.98 43.07
C GLY A 802 66.90 -25.09 42.87
N LYS A 803 65.66 -24.78 42.50
CA LYS A 803 64.57 -25.77 42.35
C LYS A 803 64.21 -26.10 40.90
N SER A 804 64.51 -25.22 39.96
CA SER A 804 64.13 -25.37 38.56
C SER A 804 65.21 -24.83 37.62
N TYR A 805 65.21 -25.30 36.39
CA TYR A 805 65.92 -24.67 35.29
C TYR A 805 65.00 -23.64 34.62
N ILE A 806 65.48 -22.40 34.49
CA ILE A 806 64.76 -21.26 33.92
C ILE A 806 65.58 -20.64 32.78
N THR A 807 64.95 -19.78 31.99
CA THR A 807 65.62 -18.95 30.98
C THR A 807 65.45 -17.48 31.32
N ASP A 808 66.23 -16.61 30.69
CA ASP A 808 65.97 -15.18 30.77
C ASP A 808 64.74 -14.82 29.91
N ASP A 809 64.04 -13.75 30.25
CA ASP A 809 62.87 -13.28 29.47
C ASP A 809 63.24 -12.95 28.02
N ASN A 810 64.49 -12.58 27.78
CA ASN A 810 65.04 -12.34 26.45
C ASN A 810 65.12 -13.61 25.60
N ASP A 811 65.03 -14.81 26.16
CA ASP A 811 65.08 -16.08 25.41
C ASP A 811 63.74 -16.50 24.83
N VAL A 812 62.66 -15.77 25.14
CA VAL A 812 61.37 -15.92 24.44
C VAL A 812 61.54 -15.43 23.00
N ILE A 813 61.35 -16.33 22.03
CA ILE A 813 61.42 -15.98 20.61
C ILE A 813 60.05 -15.51 20.18
N ARG A 814 59.98 -14.27 19.68
CA ARG A 814 58.79 -13.68 19.09
C ARG A 814 59.07 -13.26 17.66
N PHE A 815 58.13 -13.53 16.77
CA PHE A 815 58.16 -12.99 15.42
C PHE A 815 56.75 -12.78 14.90
N THR A 816 56.63 -11.85 13.96
CA THR A 816 55.36 -11.51 13.33
C THR A 816 55.46 -11.77 11.84
N VAL A 817 54.45 -12.44 11.29
CA VAL A 817 54.31 -12.69 9.85
C VAL A 817 53.16 -11.81 9.33
N PRO A 818 53.46 -10.73 8.60
CA PRO A 818 52.42 -9.96 7.92
C PRO A 818 51.88 -10.78 6.75
N VAL A 819 50.58 -11.00 6.72
CA VAL A 819 49.87 -11.64 5.62
C VAL A 819 48.82 -10.70 5.03
N THR A 820 48.47 -10.86 3.76
CA THR A 820 47.46 -10.03 3.08
C THR A 820 46.64 -10.90 2.14
N PRO A 821 45.36 -11.19 2.45
CA PRO A 821 44.51 -11.94 1.55
C PRO A 821 44.24 -11.13 0.29
N LYS A 822 44.47 -11.72 -0.88
CA LYS A 822 44.26 -11.06 -2.19
C LYS A 822 42.89 -11.36 -2.78
N GLU A 823 42.30 -12.49 -2.40
CA GLU A 823 40.98 -12.90 -2.83
C GLU A 823 40.03 -13.08 -1.64
N LYS A 824 38.73 -12.93 -1.88
CA LYS A 824 37.73 -13.25 -0.85
C LYS A 824 37.71 -14.77 -0.62
N GLY A 825 37.49 -15.19 0.62
CA GLY A 825 37.40 -16.62 0.95
C GLY A 825 37.91 -16.95 2.34
N ASN A 826 37.87 -18.25 2.66
CA ASN A 826 38.30 -18.78 3.95
C ASN A 826 39.77 -19.18 3.90
N TYR A 827 40.55 -18.71 4.85
CA TYR A 827 41.97 -19.01 4.98
C TYR A 827 42.16 -19.85 6.24
N LEU A 828 42.51 -21.13 6.04
CA LEU A 828 42.84 -22.06 7.12
C LEU A 828 44.35 -22.22 7.19
N LEU A 829 44.93 -21.93 8.36
CA LEU A 829 46.33 -22.15 8.64
C LEU A 829 46.39 -23.29 9.66
N ASP A 830 46.60 -24.53 9.22
CA ASP A 830 46.65 -25.71 10.09
C ASP A 830 47.96 -26.50 9.97
N GLN A 831 48.92 -26.01 9.16
CA GLN A 831 50.19 -26.67 8.86
C GLN A 831 51.39 -25.90 9.40
N SER A 832 51.43 -25.63 10.72
CA SER A 832 52.52 -24.88 11.37
C SER A 832 53.13 -25.66 12.53
N THR A 833 54.44 -25.88 12.47
CA THR A 833 55.18 -26.69 13.45
C THR A 833 56.53 -26.08 13.81
N LEU A 834 56.99 -26.43 15.01
CA LEU A 834 58.35 -26.22 15.49
C LEU A 834 58.97 -27.58 15.79
N GLY A 835 59.95 -28.00 14.99
CA GLY A 835 60.84 -29.11 15.33
C GLY A 835 61.98 -28.61 16.22
N PHE A 836 62.37 -29.39 17.23
CA PHE A 836 63.52 -29.09 18.10
C PHE A 836 64.07 -30.36 18.73
N ARG A 837 65.33 -30.31 19.18
CA ARG A 837 65.97 -31.36 19.97
C ARG A 837 66.00 -30.95 21.43
N ASP A 838 65.32 -31.73 22.27
CA ASP A 838 65.16 -31.46 23.70
C ASP A 838 66.33 -32.02 24.54
N PHE A 839 66.34 -31.80 25.86
CA PHE A 839 67.48 -32.21 26.73
C PHE A 839 67.65 -33.72 26.87
N ASP A 840 66.62 -34.51 26.52
CA ASP A 840 66.70 -35.96 26.41
C ASP A 840 67.32 -36.43 25.08
N GLU A 841 67.87 -35.48 24.32
CA GLU A 841 68.47 -35.62 22.99
C GLU A 841 67.51 -36.11 21.90
N LYS A 842 66.21 -36.22 22.19
CA LYS A 842 65.18 -36.61 21.23
C LYS A 842 64.66 -35.41 20.47
N THR A 843 64.37 -35.63 19.19
CA THR A 843 63.63 -34.67 18.38
C THR A 843 62.16 -34.70 18.76
N LYS A 844 61.63 -33.52 19.07
CA LYS A 844 60.22 -33.27 19.35
C LYS A 844 59.66 -32.28 18.35
N THR A 845 58.34 -32.31 18.21
CA THR A 845 57.60 -31.39 17.34
C THR A 845 56.47 -30.79 18.15
N ALA A 846 56.45 -29.46 18.24
CA ALA A 846 55.31 -28.72 18.77
C ALA A 846 54.50 -28.14 17.61
N SER A 847 53.17 -28.31 17.66
CA SER A 847 52.26 -27.71 16.70
C SER A 847 51.73 -26.38 17.23
N PHE A 848 51.78 -25.35 16.39
CA PHE A 848 51.15 -24.07 16.72
C PHE A 848 49.62 -24.21 16.67
N PRO A 849 48.85 -23.46 17.49
CA PRO A 849 47.39 -23.50 17.49
C PRO A 849 46.81 -23.30 16.09
N VAL A 850 45.83 -24.07 15.63
CA VAL A 850 45.17 -23.81 14.33
C VAL A 850 44.53 -22.43 14.35
N ILE A 851 44.69 -21.64 13.29
CA ILE A 851 43.96 -20.36 13.13
C ILE A 851 43.28 -20.33 11.78
N SER A 852 42.13 -19.67 11.72
CA SER A 852 41.42 -19.40 10.47
C SER A 852 40.77 -18.04 10.51
N PHE A 853 40.60 -17.45 9.33
CA PHE A 853 39.85 -16.22 9.16
C PHE A 853 39.20 -16.18 7.78
N THR A 854 38.18 -15.34 7.65
CA THR A 854 37.45 -15.12 6.40
C THR A 854 37.83 -13.75 5.85
N ALA A 855 38.31 -13.70 4.61
CA ALA A 855 38.57 -12.45 3.90
C ALA A 855 37.36 -12.00 3.09
N LYS A 856 36.95 -10.73 3.27
CA LYS A 856 35.83 -10.08 2.58
C LYS A 856 36.27 -8.87 1.76
N LYS A 857 35.41 -8.34 0.90
CA LYS A 857 35.64 -7.06 0.22
C LYS A 857 34.91 -5.95 0.96
N ARG A 858 35.57 -4.79 1.14
CA ARG A 858 34.93 -3.56 1.64
C ARG A 858 34.29 -2.79 0.50
N LEU A 859 33.29 -2.00 0.84
CA LEU A 859 32.88 -0.88 0.02
C LEU A 859 34.04 0.12 -0.12
N THR A 860 34.22 0.59 -1.34
CA THR A 860 35.19 1.61 -1.75
C THR A 860 34.51 2.91 -2.15
N SER A 861 33.21 2.87 -2.46
CA SER A 861 32.38 4.03 -2.73
C SER A 861 30.96 3.86 -2.16
N LEU A 862 30.33 4.97 -1.80
CA LEU A 862 28.95 5.06 -1.32
C LEU A 862 28.35 6.40 -1.79
N SER A 863 27.17 6.38 -2.39
CA SER A 863 26.44 7.60 -2.79
C SER A 863 24.92 7.38 -2.75
N ILE A 864 24.18 8.43 -2.37
CA ILE A 864 22.72 8.45 -2.30
C ILE A 864 22.08 9.62 -3.08
N GLY A 865 22.80 10.20 -4.04
CA GLY A 865 22.39 11.45 -4.71
C GLY A 865 22.59 12.70 -3.84
N GLU A 866 22.35 13.88 -4.42
CA GLU A 866 22.65 15.18 -3.77
C GLU A 866 21.40 15.89 -3.21
N GLU A 867 20.33 16.00 -4.00
CA GLU A 867 19.11 16.71 -3.61
C GLU A 867 17.84 15.95 -4.02
N TYR A 868 16.82 16.01 -3.16
CA TYR A 868 15.51 15.42 -3.38
C TYR A 868 14.41 16.40 -2.97
N THR A 869 13.31 16.41 -3.73
CA THR A 869 12.08 17.12 -3.34
C THR A 869 10.95 16.11 -3.27
N ILE A 870 10.19 16.11 -2.17
CA ILE A 870 9.03 15.23 -1.95
C ILE A 870 7.84 16.04 -1.43
N LEU A 871 6.63 15.51 -1.64
CA LEU A 871 5.42 16.09 -1.06
C LEU A 871 5.26 15.68 0.41
N LYS A 872 4.63 16.55 1.20
CA LYS A 872 4.19 16.20 2.55
C LYS A 872 3.24 15.00 2.52
N GLY A 873 3.45 14.04 3.41
CA GLY A 873 2.71 12.78 3.49
C GLY A 873 3.19 11.70 2.51
N SER A 874 4.00 12.06 1.51
CA SER A 874 4.61 11.09 0.59
C SER A 874 5.91 10.53 1.16
N SER A 875 6.32 9.37 0.64
CA SER A 875 7.60 8.76 0.96
C SER A 875 8.44 8.54 -0.31
N LEU A 876 9.76 8.50 -0.14
CA LEU A 876 10.74 8.22 -1.17
C LEU A 876 11.85 7.37 -0.55
N THR A 877 12.19 6.23 -1.14
CA THR A 877 13.38 5.47 -0.74
C THR A 877 14.62 6.03 -1.43
N LEU A 878 15.63 6.40 -0.64
CA LEU A 878 16.87 6.95 -1.17
C LEU A 878 17.71 5.82 -1.80
N PRO A 879 18.12 5.98 -3.06
CA PRO A 879 18.84 4.97 -3.82
C PRO A 879 20.31 4.90 -3.37
N VAL A 880 20.76 3.73 -2.91
CA VAL A 880 22.17 3.56 -2.52
C VAL A 880 22.97 2.97 -3.67
N THR A 881 24.02 3.66 -4.08
CA THR A 881 25.03 3.17 -5.03
C THR A 881 26.36 2.95 -4.33
N TYR A 882 27.03 1.84 -4.67
CA TYR A 882 28.26 1.40 -4.01
C TYR A 882 29.10 0.51 -4.93
N GLU A 883 30.42 0.45 -4.70
CA GLU A 883 31.36 -0.45 -5.37
C GLU A 883 32.34 -1.05 -4.35
N PRO A 884 32.88 -2.28 -4.56
CA PRO A 884 32.56 -3.20 -5.65
C PRO A 884 31.20 -3.90 -5.46
N LYS A 885 30.61 -4.45 -6.53
CA LYS A 885 29.31 -5.16 -6.44
C LYS A 885 29.37 -6.53 -5.76
N ASP A 886 30.54 -7.15 -5.67
CA ASP A 886 30.72 -8.51 -5.16
C ASP A 886 31.14 -8.57 -3.68
N VAL A 887 30.70 -7.59 -2.88
CA VAL A 887 30.87 -7.54 -1.42
C VAL A 887 29.95 -8.53 -0.69
N ASP A 888 30.27 -8.82 0.58
CA ASP A 888 29.39 -9.62 1.45
C ASP A 888 28.05 -8.89 1.61
N PRO A 889 26.88 -9.54 1.45
CA PRO A 889 25.59 -8.89 1.65
C PRO A 889 25.41 -8.23 3.02
N ARG A 890 26.09 -8.69 4.08
CA ARG A 890 26.10 -8.00 5.39
C ARG A 890 26.77 -6.63 5.33
N SER A 891 27.70 -6.43 4.41
CA SER A 891 28.34 -5.14 4.17
C SER A 891 27.37 -4.12 3.54
N LEU A 892 26.18 -4.56 3.12
CA LEU A 892 25.11 -3.72 2.56
C LEU A 892 24.06 -3.31 3.61
N VAL A 893 24.32 -3.55 4.90
CA VAL A 893 23.55 -2.95 5.98
C VAL A 893 24.02 -1.51 6.13
N PHE A 894 23.10 -0.56 6.04
CA PHE A 894 23.39 0.87 6.15
C PHE A 894 22.72 1.46 7.39
N SER A 895 23.37 2.44 8.00
CA SER A 895 22.76 3.26 9.05
C SER A 895 22.26 4.56 8.43
N TRP A 896 20.98 4.86 8.64
CA TRP A 896 20.32 6.06 8.13
C TRP A 896 20.01 7.04 9.25
N SER A 897 20.01 8.33 8.92
CA SER A 897 19.62 9.38 9.87
C SER A 897 19.11 10.62 9.12
N SER A 898 18.16 11.33 9.73
CA SER A 898 17.72 12.65 9.26
C SER A 898 18.11 13.70 10.28
N ALA A 899 18.63 14.84 9.82
CA ALA A 899 19.03 15.95 10.67
C ALA A 899 17.83 16.57 11.42
N ASP A 900 16.64 16.61 10.79
CA ASP A 900 15.37 16.96 11.43
C ASP A 900 14.24 16.00 10.99
N PRO A 901 13.96 14.94 11.78
CA PRO A 901 12.89 13.99 11.51
C PRO A 901 11.48 14.59 11.49
N ARG A 902 11.30 15.81 12.03
CA ARG A 902 10.00 16.51 12.02
C ARG A 902 9.71 17.14 10.65
N ILE A 903 10.75 17.36 9.83
CA ILE A 903 10.63 17.80 8.43
C ILE A 903 10.51 16.56 7.56
N ALA A 904 11.50 15.66 7.61
CA ALA A 904 11.43 14.37 6.93
C ALA A 904 12.07 13.28 7.81
N SER A 905 11.33 12.21 8.10
CA SER A 905 11.86 11.03 8.81
C SER A 905 12.49 10.07 7.81
N VAL A 906 13.42 9.23 8.25
CA VAL A 906 14.01 8.16 7.44
C VAL A 906 14.03 6.87 8.28
N ASP A 907 13.67 5.74 7.67
CA ASP A 907 13.75 4.43 8.32
C ASP A 907 15.08 3.71 8.03
N ASP A 908 15.26 2.53 8.63
CA ASP A 908 16.48 1.72 8.50
C ASP A 908 16.72 1.20 7.07
N GLN A 909 15.72 1.31 6.18
CA GLN A 909 15.80 0.93 4.77
C GLN A 909 16.03 2.15 3.86
N GLY A 910 16.23 3.34 4.44
CA GLY A 910 16.43 4.58 3.68
C GLY A 910 15.15 5.14 3.07
N LYS A 911 13.97 4.70 3.52
CA LYS A 911 12.68 5.29 3.13
C LYS A 911 12.45 6.58 3.90
N VAL A 912 12.52 7.68 3.17
CA VAL A 912 12.28 9.03 3.69
C VAL A 912 10.80 9.37 3.57
N THR A 913 10.17 9.86 4.63
CA THR A 913 8.77 10.31 4.62
C THR A 913 8.68 11.80 4.94
N GLY A 914 8.00 12.57 4.10
CA GLY A 914 7.80 14.00 4.29
C GLY A 914 6.77 14.27 5.38
N MET A 915 7.19 14.86 6.49
CA MET A 915 6.32 15.10 7.66
C MET A 915 5.79 16.53 7.69
N LYS A 916 6.66 17.51 7.41
CA LYS A 916 6.33 18.94 7.44
C LYS A 916 7.12 19.68 6.38
N ALA A 917 6.51 20.70 5.76
CA ALA A 917 7.20 21.57 4.82
C ALA A 917 8.49 22.16 5.43
N GLY A 918 9.58 22.08 4.68
CA GLY A 918 10.92 22.49 5.13
C GLY A 918 12.04 21.76 4.40
N VAL A 919 13.28 21.99 4.82
CA VAL A 919 14.48 21.33 4.26
C VAL A 919 15.25 20.65 5.39
N THR A 920 15.64 19.40 5.18
CA THR A 920 16.50 18.62 6.10
C THR A 920 17.57 17.88 5.29
N THR A 921 18.59 17.35 5.97
CA THR A 921 19.62 16.50 5.35
C THR A 921 19.45 15.08 5.86
N VAL A 922 19.40 14.13 4.94
CA VAL A 922 19.42 12.69 5.24
C VAL A 922 20.81 12.15 4.96
N THR A 923 21.34 11.33 5.87
CA THR A 923 22.69 10.76 5.79
C THR A 923 22.63 9.24 5.89
N VAL A 924 23.33 8.58 4.98
CA VAL A 924 23.61 7.14 5.01
C VAL A 924 25.06 6.89 5.43
N ARG A 925 25.31 5.81 6.18
CA ARG A 925 26.64 5.37 6.57
C ARG A 925 26.80 3.87 6.35
N SER A 926 27.93 3.44 5.81
CA SER A 926 28.28 2.03 5.72
C SER A 926 28.58 1.45 7.11
N THR A 927 28.19 0.19 7.33
CA THR A 927 28.45 -0.54 8.57
C THR A 927 29.58 -1.57 8.43
N ASP A 928 30.11 -1.78 7.23
CA ASP A 928 31.21 -2.70 6.91
C ASP A 928 32.61 -2.23 7.37
N GLY A 929 32.65 -1.22 8.24
CA GLY A 929 33.86 -0.61 8.76
C GLY A 929 34.60 0.30 7.78
N SER A 930 34.18 0.42 6.50
CA SER A 930 34.78 1.37 5.54
C SER A 930 34.60 2.83 5.96
N LYS A 931 33.64 3.10 6.87
CA LYS A 931 33.27 4.43 7.38
C LYS A 931 32.87 5.42 6.28
N LEU A 932 32.44 4.90 5.12
CA LEU A 932 31.90 5.70 4.05
C LEU A 932 30.57 6.29 4.49
N SER A 933 30.33 7.55 4.13
CA SER A 933 29.08 8.24 4.36
C SER A 933 28.70 9.06 3.14
N ALA A 934 27.40 9.14 2.86
CA ALA A 934 26.86 10.03 1.86
C ALA A 934 25.64 10.75 2.44
N SER A 935 25.40 11.99 2.00
CA SER A 935 24.32 12.83 2.48
C SER A 935 23.57 13.44 1.31
N ALA A 936 22.25 13.54 1.46
CA ALA A 936 21.37 14.19 0.49
C ALA A 936 20.48 15.21 1.19
N LYS A 937 20.23 16.34 0.53
CA LYS A 937 19.30 17.37 1.00
C LYS A 937 17.88 17.00 0.56
N VAL A 938 16.97 16.92 1.51
CA VAL A 938 15.55 16.61 1.29
C VAL A 938 14.72 17.85 1.54
N THR A 939 14.02 18.31 0.51
CA THR A 939 13.03 19.39 0.59
C THR A 939 11.63 18.79 0.61
N VAL A 940 10.88 19.05 1.68
CA VAL A 940 9.47 18.67 1.79
C VAL A 940 8.63 19.87 1.38
N PHE A 941 7.82 19.70 0.35
CA PHE A 941 6.94 20.71 -0.20
C PHE A 941 5.47 20.40 0.12
N ASP A 942 4.70 21.40 0.55
CA ASP A 942 3.27 21.27 0.84
C ASP A 942 2.50 22.18 -0.15
N PRO A 943 1.86 21.62 -1.19
CA PRO A 943 1.28 22.39 -2.31
C PRO A 943 -0.08 22.99 -1.94
N ILE A 944 -0.08 23.92 -0.99
CA ILE A 944 -1.31 24.59 -0.51
C ILE A 944 -1.72 25.68 -1.51
N LEU A 945 -2.85 25.48 -2.17
CA LEU A 945 -3.51 26.49 -2.99
C LEU A 945 -4.53 27.26 -2.15
N THR A 946 -4.51 28.59 -2.24
CA THR A 946 -5.50 29.46 -1.59
C THR A 946 -6.24 30.28 -2.63
N LEU A 947 -7.55 30.45 -2.47
CA LEU A 947 -8.39 31.30 -3.31
C LEU A 947 -8.81 32.55 -2.52
N LYS A 948 -8.42 33.73 -3.00
CA LYS A 948 -8.93 35.02 -2.52
C LYS A 948 -10.11 35.43 -3.38
N ALA A 949 -11.25 35.67 -2.75
CA ALA A 949 -12.49 36.10 -3.39
C ALA A 949 -13.19 37.17 -2.53
N PRO A 950 -14.01 38.07 -3.14
CA PRO A 950 -14.85 38.98 -2.38
C PRO A 950 -15.99 38.22 -1.70
N ASP A 951 -16.39 38.64 -0.50
CA ASP A 951 -17.53 38.02 0.20
C ASP A 951 -18.87 38.24 -0.53
N LYS A 952 -19.01 39.39 -1.22
CA LYS A 952 -20.24 39.77 -1.95
C LYS A 952 -19.94 40.50 -3.26
N ILE A 953 -20.80 40.31 -4.26
CA ILE A 953 -20.82 41.09 -5.51
C ILE A 953 -22.25 41.51 -5.89
N LYS A 954 -22.40 42.62 -6.62
CA LYS A 954 -23.72 43.06 -7.12
C LYS A 954 -24.03 42.39 -8.46
N VAL A 955 -25.32 42.19 -8.76
CA VAL A 955 -25.75 41.79 -10.10
C VAL A 955 -25.22 42.78 -11.14
N ASN A 956 -24.76 42.26 -12.27
CA ASN A 956 -24.06 42.94 -13.35
C ASN A 956 -22.69 43.56 -13.04
N GLN A 957 -22.17 43.43 -11.80
CA GLN A 957 -20.80 43.84 -11.46
C GLN A 957 -19.82 42.67 -11.48
N MET A 958 -18.53 43.01 -11.56
CA MET A 958 -17.42 42.05 -11.55
C MET A 958 -16.76 42.03 -10.16
N GLY A 959 -16.51 40.85 -9.62
CA GLY A 959 -15.61 40.61 -8.48
C GLY A 959 -14.31 39.96 -8.96
N LYS A 960 -13.18 40.28 -8.31
CA LYS A 960 -11.89 39.69 -8.66
C LYS A 960 -11.60 38.44 -7.83
N LEU A 961 -11.24 37.36 -8.50
CA LEU A 961 -10.77 36.11 -7.90
C LEU A 961 -9.26 35.99 -8.14
N GLN A 962 -8.51 35.59 -7.11
CA GLN A 962 -7.06 35.40 -7.20
C GLN A 962 -6.62 34.12 -6.50
N ALA A 963 -6.01 33.21 -7.25
CA ALA A 963 -5.33 32.03 -6.73
C ALA A 963 -3.93 32.41 -6.25
N VAL A 964 -3.49 31.83 -5.13
CA VAL A 964 -2.17 32.10 -4.53
C VAL A 964 -1.55 30.78 -4.05
N MET A 965 -0.28 30.53 -4.42
CA MET A 965 0.55 29.47 -3.84
C MET A 965 2.05 29.71 -4.07
N GLU A 966 2.91 28.94 -3.40
CA GLU A 966 4.34 28.85 -3.69
C GLU A 966 4.58 27.96 -4.93
N GLN A 967 5.26 28.50 -5.94
CA GLN A 967 5.46 27.82 -7.23
C GLN A 967 6.89 27.29 -7.44
N LYS A 968 7.81 27.57 -6.53
CA LYS A 968 9.26 27.32 -6.68
C LYS A 968 9.60 25.87 -7.07
N TYR A 969 8.81 24.92 -6.59
CA TYR A 969 9.01 23.48 -6.79
C TYR A 969 8.07 22.89 -7.82
N LEU A 970 7.41 23.72 -8.64
CA LEU A 970 6.42 23.28 -9.63
C LEU A 970 6.83 23.64 -11.05
N GLN A 971 6.44 22.79 -11.99
CA GLN A 971 6.53 22.97 -13.44
C GLN A 971 5.20 22.57 -14.09
N ASN A 972 4.97 22.95 -15.34
CA ASN A 972 3.75 22.62 -16.09
C ASN A 972 2.45 22.99 -15.35
N VAL A 973 2.46 24.12 -14.63
CA VAL A 973 1.34 24.55 -13.82
C VAL A 973 0.16 24.95 -14.70
N LYS A 974 -1.01 24.38 -14.42
CA LYS A 974 -2.28 24.69 -15.07
C LYS A 974 -3.37 24.93 -14.03
N LEU A 975 -4.09 26.03 -14.16
CA LEU A 975 -5.27 26.32 -13.33
C LEU A 975 -6.56 26.11 -14.13
N THR A 976 -7.52 25.45 -13.50
CA THR A 976 -8.89 25.28 -14.02
C THR A 976 -9.86 25.92 -13.05
N TRP A 977 -10.65 26.86 -13.54
CA TRP A 977 -11.63 27.62 -12.77
C TRP A 977 -13.04 27.15 -13.12
N ARG A 978 -13.89 26.94 -12.12
CA ARG A 978 -15.31 26.60 -12.34
C ARG A 978 -16.21 27.14 -11.26
N LEU A 979 -17.49 27.25 -11.60
CA LEU A 979 -18.57 27.34 -10.62
C LEU A 979 -18.95 25.91 -10.22
N SER A 980 -19.06 25.62 -8.92
CA SER A 980 -19.16 24.24 -8.42
C SER A 980 -20.51 23.90 -7.80
N GLY A 981 -21.37 24.89 -7.49
CA GLY A 981 -22.71 24.68 -6.98
C GLY A 981 -23.75 24.45 -8.08
N ALA A 982 -24.76 23.63 -7.77
CA ALA A 982 -25.88 23.39 -8.68
C ALA A 982 -26.64 24.70 -8.96
N GLY A 983 -26.73 25.08 -10.24
CA GLY A 983 -27.40 26.31 -10.67
C GLY A 983 -26.56 27.59 -10.52
N ASP A 984 -25.27 27.49 -10.14
CA ASP A 984 -24.37 28.65 -10.04
C ASP A 984 -24.18 29.34 -11.39
N ASP A 985 -24.17 28.59 -12.49
CA ASP A 985 -24.01 29.11 -13.86
C ASP A 985 -25.16 30.06 -14.29
N ALA A 986 -26.33 29.91 -13.68
CA ALA A 986 -27.45 30.83 -13.89
C ALA A 986 -27.31 32.11 -13.07
N ARG A 987 -26.50 32.08 -12.00
CA ARG A 987 -26.31 33.18 -11.05
C ARG A 987 -25.02 33.96 -11.29
N ALA A 988 -23.98 33.34 -11.86
CA ALA A 988 -22.72 33.98 -12.17
C ALA A 988 -22.10 33.47 -13.47
N GLY A 989 -21.18 34.27 -14.01
CA GLY A 989 -20.29 33.86 -15.08
C GLY A 989 -18.83 34.16 -14.75
N LEU A 990 -17.92 33.26 -15.11
CA LEU A 990 -16.48 33.49 -15.02
C LEU A 990 -15.96 34.10 -16.33
N LYS A 991 -15.08 35.10 -16.21
CA LYS A 991 -14.42 35.75 -17.34
C LYS A 991 -12.91 35.72 -17.17
N ASP A 992 -12.21 35.34 -18.24
CA ASP A 992 -10.75 35.33 -18.30
C ASP A 992 -10.20 36.77 -18.26
N THR A 993 -9.17 36.97 -17.43
CA THR A 993 -8.46 38.25 -17.27
C THR A 993 -7.16 38.32 -18.09
N GLY A 994 -6.77 37.20 -18.73
CA GLY A 994 -5.47 37.04 -19.40
C GLY A 994 -4.34 36.58 -18.47
N ASP A 995 -4.57 36.54 -17.16
CA ASP A 995 -3.69 35.94 -16.15
C ASP A 995 -4.32 34.64 -15.65
N GLU A 996 -3.58 33.53 -15.71
CA GLU A 996 -4.07 32.20 -15.32
C GLU A 996 -4.36 32.09 -13.82
N TRP A 997 -3.74 32.94 -12.99
CA TRP A 997 -3.92 33.00 -11.54
C TRP A 997 -5.09 33.90 -11.11
N SER A 998 -5.79 34.52 -12.05
CA SER A 998 -6.94 35.36 -11.74
C SER A 998 -8.14 35.13 -12.66
N ARG A 999 -9.33 35.39 -12.14
CA ARG A 999 -10.59 35.39 -12.90
C ARG A 999 -11.48 36.52 -12.42
N ASP A 1000 -12.29 37.08 -13.31
CA ASP A 1000 -13.36 37.96 -12.91
C ASP A 1000 -14.67 37.16 -12.81
N LEU A 1001 -15.39 37.32 -11.69
CA LEU A 1001 -16.70 36.74 -11.45
C LEU A 1001 -17.77 37.79 -11.70
N LYS A 1002 -18.59 37.62 -12.74
CA LYS A 1002 -19.72 38.50 -13.03
C LYS A 1002 -20.99 37.98 -12.33
N GLY A 1003 -21.65 38.84 -11.56
CA GLY A 1003 -22.97 38.50 -11.01
C GLY A 1003 -24.07 38.61 -12.08
N LEU A 1004 -24.94 37.61 -12.19
CA LEU A 1004 -26.03 37.53 -13.16
C LEU A 1004 -27.41 37.48 -12.48
N ALA A 1005 -27.53 36.75 -11.37
CA ALA A 1005 -28.74 36.66 -10.57
C ALA A 1005 -28.41 36.44 -9.09
N VAL A 1006 -29.33 36.80 -8.20
CA VAL A 1006 -29.11 36.73 -6.74
C VAL A 1006 -28.89 35.31 -6.22
N GLY A 1007 -28.09 35.20 -5.16
CA GLY A 1007 -27.85 33.96 -4.43
C GLY A 1007 -26.38 33.64 -4.21
N ASN A 1008 -26.12 32.58 -3.45
CA ASN A 1008 -24.77 32.08 -3.19
C ASN A 1008 -24.21 31.36 -4.41
N VAL A 1009 -22.96 31.69 -4.74
CA VAL A 1009 -22.19 31.05 -5.81
C VAL A 1009 -20.91 30.47 -5.21
N ASN A 1010 -20.66 29.19 -5.46
CA ASN A 1010 -19.43 28.53 -5.07
C ASN A 1010 -18.46 28.54 -6.26
N VAL A 1011 -17.29 29.12 -6.04
CA VAL A 1011 -16.21 29.13 -7.02
C VAL A 1011 -15.12 28.17 -6.57
N GLU A 1012 -14.60 27.41 -7.50
CA GLU A 1012 -13.50 26.48 -7.28
C GLU A 1012 -12.39 26.74 -8.30
N VAL A 1013 -11.15 26.71 -7.82
CA VAL A 1013 -9.95 26.66 -8.65
C VAL A 1013 -9.19 25.38 -8.35
N THR A 1014 -8.92 24.62 -9.39
CA THR A 1014 -8.10 23.41 -9.36
C THR A 1014 -6.76 23.71 -10.02
N LEU A 1015 -5.69 23.50 -9.28
CA LEU A 1015 -4.33 23.47 -9.81
C LEU A 1015 -3.94 22.03 -10.15
N GLU A 1016 -3.41 21.84 -11.34
CA GLU A 1016 -2.68 20.65 -11.76
C GLU A 1016 -1.28 21.09 -12.20
N ALA A 1017 -0.25 20.53 -11.58
CA ALA A 1017 1.14 20.83 -11.88
C ALA A 1017 1.98 19.55 -11.77
N GLU A 1018 3.27 19.66 -12.07
CA GLU A 1018 4.25 18.63 -11.78
C GLU A 1018 5.30 19.20 -10.83
N LEU A 1019 5.84 18.38 -9.93
CA LEU A 1019 6.97 18.79 -9.11
C LEU A 1019 8.19 18.99 -10.03
N ALA A 1020 8.92 20.11 -9.91
CA ALA A 1020 10.04 20.45 -10.76
C ALA A 1020 11.11 19.35 -10.76
N GLY A 1021 11.53 18.88 -11.94
CA GLY A 1021 12.42 17.73 -12.07
C GLY A 1021 11.76 16.37 -11.77
N SER A 1022 10.44 16.30 -11.66
CA SER A 1022 9.68 15.06 -11.43
C SER A 1022 8.44 14.98 -12.34
N SER A 1023 7.92 13.78 -12.55
CA SER A 1023 6.58 13.56 -13.13
C SER A 1023 5.48 13.49 -12.06
N THR A 1024 5.82 13.73 -10.79
CA THR A 1024 4.85 13.74 -9.68
C THR A 1024 3.81 14.82 -9.92
N LYS A 1025 2.60 14.40 -10.25
CA LYS A 1025 1.47 15.32 -10.41
C LYS A 1025 1.07 15.88 -9.05
N VAL A 1026 1.00 17.19 -8.99
CA VAL A 1026 0.51 17.96 -7.85
C VAL A 1026 -0.89 18.42 -8.21
N LYS A 1027 -1.87 18.00 -7.42
CA LYS A 1027 -3.24 18.50 -7.51
C LYS A 1027 -3.62 19.20 -6.23
N SER A 1028 -4.10 20.43 -6.33
CA SER A 1028 -4.56 21.21 -5.19
C SER A 1028 -5.83 21.97 -5.57
N ILE A 1029 -6.79 22.03 -4.65
CA ILE A 1029 -8.09 22.66 -4.90
C ILE A 1029 -8.33 23.70 -3.82
N ALA A 1030 -8.78 24.88 -4.23
CA ALA A 1030 -9.26 25.91 -3.34
C ALA A 1030 -10.66 26.35 -3.78
N SER A 1031 -11.53 26.61 -2.80
CA SER A 1031 -12.89 27.06 -3.05
C SER A 1031 -13.23 28.28 -2.20
N ALA A 1032 -14.15 29.10 -2.69
CA ALA A 1032 -14.69 30.25 -1.99
C ALA A 1032 -16.17 30.41 -2.36
N GLN A 1033 -16.98 30.90 -1.42
CA GLN A 1033 -18.37 31.24 -1.66
C GLN A 1033 -18.51 32.75 -1.78
N VAL A 1034 -19.23 33.21 -2.80
CA VAL A 1034 -19.51 34.62 -3.07
C VAL A 1034 -21.02 34.81 -3.13
N LEU A 1035 -21.56 35.76 -2.37
CA LEU A 1035 -22.99 36.10 -2.40
C LEU A 1035 -23.28 37.18 -3.45
N ILE A 1036 -24.27 36.96 -4.31
CA ILE A 1036 -24.71 37.91 -5.33
C ILE A 1036 -25.99 38.61 -4.87
N ILE A 1037 -26.01 39.94 -4.90
CA ILE A 1037 -27.10 40.78 -4.38
C ILE A 1037 -27.67 41.77 -5.41
N HIS A 1038 -28.94 42.14 -5.24
CA HIS A 1038 -29.58 43.28 -5.90
C HIS A 1038 -29.40 44.55 -5.05
N PRO A 1039 -28.88 45.65 -5.61
CA PRO A 1039 -28.92 46.94 -4.93
C PRO A 1039 -30.35 47.52 -4.95
N LEU A 1040 -30.73 48.28 -3.92
CA LEU A 1040 -31.95 49.08 -3.94
C LEU A 1040 -31.82 50.18 -5.00
N GLU A 1041 -32.71 50.21 -5.99
CA GLU A 1041 -32.60 51.12 -7.14
C GLU A 1041 -33.52 52.33 -7.02
N SER A 1042 -34.72 52.16 -6.48
CA SER A 1042 -35.67 53.25 -6.25
C SER A 1042 -36.63 52.96 -5.10
N ILE A 1043 -37.20 54.03 -4.56
CA ILE A 1043 -38.25 53.99 -3.54
C ILE A 1043 -39.43 54.85 -3.99
N SER A 1044 -40.65 54.50 -3.57
CA SER A 1044 -41.84 55.32 -3.79
C SER A 1044 -42.79 55.26 -2.58
N ILE A 1045 -43.75 56.17 -2.51
CA ILE A 1045 -44.73 56.28 -1.43
C ILE A 1045 -46.13 56.03 -2.01
N LYS A 1046 -46.95 55.22 -1.35
CA LYS A 1046 -48.34 54.94 -1.73
C LYS A 1046 -49.31 55.34 -0.61
N GLY A 1047 -50.40 56.02 -0.95
CA GLY A 1047 -51.50 56.32 -0.02
C GLY A 1047 -52.37 57.51 -0.44
N PRO A 1048 -53.36 57.92 0.40
CA PRO A 1048 -54.28 59.01 0.09
C PRO A 1048 -53.58 60.37 -0.10
N THR A 1049 -54.20 61.29 -0.85
CA THR A 1049 -53.63 62.62 -1.19
C THR A 1049 -54.26 63.79 -0.42
N SER A 1050 -55.26 63.55 0.44
CA SER A 1050 -55.88 64.58 1.26
C SER A 1050 -56.33 64.06 2.63
N VAL A 1051 -56.41 64.95 3.61
CA VAL A 1051 -56.89 64.67 4.98
C VAL A 1051 -57.56 65.90 5.59
N VAL A 1052 -58.68 65.72 6.31
CA VAL A 1052 -59.33 66.82 7.04
C VAL A 1052 -58.55 67.15 8.32
N ALA A 1053 -58.42 68.43 8.68
CA ALA A 1053 -57.82 68.85 9.93
C ALA A 1053 -58.45 68.11 11.13
N GLY A 1054 -57.61 67.50 11.99
CA GLY A 1054 -58.01 66.63 13.09
C GLY A 1054 -58.17 65.14 12.76
N LYS A 1055 -58.02 64.73 11.48
CA LYS A 1055 -58.04 63.31 11.04
C LYS A 1055 -56.65 62.84 10.56
N SER A 1056 -56.51 61.53 10.37
CA SER A 1056 -55.25 60.89 9.97
C SER A 1056 -55.40 59.96 8.77
N ILE A 1057 -54.35 59.86 7.95
CA ILE A 1057 -54.20 58.90 6.83
C ILE A 1057 -52.90 58.10 6.98
N VAL A 1058 -52.78 56.96 6.27
CA VAL A 1058 -51.57 56.12 6.28
C VAL A 1058 -50.92 56.12 4.90
N LEU A 1059 -49.61 56.31 4.84
CA LEU A 1059 -48.78 56.18 3.65
C LEU A 1059 -47.78 55.02 3.84
N THR A 1060 -47.56 54.20 2.81
CA THR A 1060 -46.67 53.03 2.87
C THR A 1060 -45.50 53.17 1.89
N PRO A 1061 -44.30 52.66 2.22
CA PRO A 1061 -43.16 52.66 1.32
C PRO A 1061 -43.30 51.51 0.31
N VAL A 1062 -42.79 51.70 -0.91
CA VAL A 1062 -42.63 50.65 -1.92
C VAL A 1062 -41.18 50.66 -2.37
N LEU A 1063 -40.48 49.53 -2.21
CA LEU A 1063 -39.08 49.33 -2.60
C LEU A 1063 -39.02 48.70 -4.00
N ASN A 1064 -38.06 49.13 -4.82
CA ASN A 1064 -37.85 48.56 -6.15
C ASN A 1064 -36.35 48.28 -6.41
N PRO A 1065 -35.97 47.03 -6.73
CA PRO A 1065 -36.83 45.83 -6.69
C PRO A 1065 -37.27 45.49 -5.25
N GLU A 1066 -38.41 44.79 -5.11
CA GLU A 1066 -39.01 44.48 -3.80
C GLU A 1066 -38.11 43.57 -2.92
N ASP A 1067 -37.17 42.86 -3.54
CA ASP A 1067 -36.22 41.92 -2.93
C ASP A 1067 -34.82 42.51 -2.65
N ALA A 1068 -34.66 43.84 -2.70
CA ALA A 1068 -33.37 44.50 -2.47
C ALA A 1068 -32.78 44.18 -1.08
N GLU A 1069 -31.49 43.83 -1.02
CA GLU A 1069 -30.79 43.54 0.24
C GLU A 1069 -29.96 44.74 0.74
N ASN A 1070 -29.81 44.86 2.07
CA ASN A 1070 -29.14 45.99 2.74
C ASN A 1070 -29.83 47.35 2.49
N VAL A 1071 -31.16 47.35 2.47
CA VAL A 1071 -32.00 48.57 2.41
C VAL A 1071 -31.58 49.52 3.54
N PRO A 1072 -31.10 50.74 3.25
CA PRO A 1072 -30.80 51.72 4.27
C PRO A 1072 -32.04 52.03 5.12
N PRO A 1073 -31.89 52.50 6.38
CA PRO A 1073 -33.03 52.85 7.20
C PRO A 1073 -33.98 53.81 6.48
N LEU A 1074 -35.25 53.44 6.44
CA LEU A 1074 -36.31 54.26 5.84
C LEU A 1074 -36.64 55.42 6.78
N VAL A 1075 -36.31 56.65 6.36
CA VAL A 1075 -36.55 57.86 7.17
C VAL A 1075 -37.68 58.68 6.56
N TRP A 1076 -38.75 58.87 7.33
CA TRP A 1076 -39.90 59.69 6.96
C TRP A 1076 -39.80 61.09 7.57
N SER A 1077 -40.07 62.11 6.78
CA SER A 1077 -40.04 63.51 7.21
C SER A 1077 -41.06 64.38 6.46
N LEU A 1078 -41.29 65.59 6.95
CA LEU A 1078 -42.00 66.63 6.20
C LEU A 1078 -40.95 67.52 5.53
N LYS A 1079 -41.08 67.73 4.21
CA LYS A 1079 -40.05 68.43 3.42
C LYS A 1079 -40.03 69.93 3.66
N GLY A 1080 -41.19 70.57 3.82
CA GLY A 1080 -41.26 72.01 4.05
C GLY A 1080 -40.87 72.38 5.48
N ALA A 1081 -40.05 73.42 5.64
CA ALA A 1081 -39.59 73.90 6.96
C ALA A 1081 -40.74 74.31 7.91
N GLU A 1082 -41.91 74.63 7.36
CA GLU A 1082 -43.12 75.00 8.13
C GLU A 1082 -44.23 73.93 8.08
N ASP A 1083 -44.02 72.80 7.40
CA ASP A 1083 -45.03 71.76 7.17
C ASP A 1083 -45.54 71.15 8.49
N SER A 1084 -44.73 71.16 9.55
CA SER A 1084 -45.10 70.70 10.89
C SER A 1084 -46.21 71.51 11.56
N LYS A 1085 -46.45 72.74 11.07
CA LYS A 1085 -47.60 73.56 11.46
C LYS A 1085 -48.89 72.97 10.90
N TYR A 1086 -48.84 72.40 9.70
CA TYR A 1086 -49.99 71.89 8.94
C TYR A 1086 -50.29 70.42 9.21
N ALA A 1087 -49.27 69.58 9.46
CA ALA A 1087 -49.46 68.16 9.82
C ALA A 1087 -48.40 67.65 10.82
N SER A 1088 -48.62 66.45 11.36
CA SER A 1088 -47.60 65.68 12.10
C SER A 1088 -47.47 64.26 11.56
N LEU A 1089 -46.27 63.71 11.66
CA LEU A 1089 -45.95 62.34 11.25
C LEU A 1089 -45.75 61.43 12.47
N ARG A 1090 -46.19 60.18 12.34
CA ARG A 1090 -45.84 59.09 13.25
C ARG A 1090 -45.48 57.85 12.43
N VAL A 1091 -44.23 57.42 12.53
CA VAL A 1091 -43.73 56.22 11.83
C VAL A 1091 -44.28 54.95 12.49
N THR A 1092 -44.67 53.97 11.67
CA THR A 1092 -45.09 52.63 12.09
C THR A 1092 -44.26 51.58 11.33
N PRO A 1093 -44.26 50.29 11.75
CA PRO A 1093 -43.55 49.24 11.01
C PRO A 1093 -43.97 49.12 9.54
N GLU A 1094 -45.23 49.45 9.22
CA GLU A 1094 -45.82 49.34 7.88
C GLU A 1094 -45.72 50.63 7.04
N GLY A 1095 -45.31 51.77 7.62
CA GLY A 1095 -45.23 53.05 6.91
C GLY A 1095 -45.26 54.29 7.82
N VAL A 1096 -46.01 55.32 7.44
CA VAL A 1096 -46.18 56.55 8.24
C VAL A 1096 -47.63 56.98 8.31
N ILE A 1097 -48.06 57.38 9.50
CA ILE A 1097 -49.35 58.03 9.75
C ILE A 1097 -49.17 59.54 9.66
N VAL A 1098 -49.98 60.19 8.84
CA VAL A 1098 -50.02 61.65 8.65
C VAL A 1098 -51.31 62.20 9.26
N THR A 1099 -51.20 63.08 10.26
CA THR A 1099 -52.34 63.74 10.92
C THR A 1099 -52.40 65.21 10.54
N GLY A 1100 -53.50 65.65 9.94
CA GLY A 1100 -53.71 67.06 9.59
C GLY A 1100 -54.04 67.93 10.82
N LYS A 1101 -53.47 69.13 10.91
CA LYS A 1101 -53.66 70.06 12.03
C LYS A 1101 -54.42 71.33 11.63
N GLN A 1102 -54.03 71.94 10.51
CA GLN A 1102 -54.65 73.16 9.98
C GLN A 1102 -54.53 73.16 8.46
N LYS A 1103 -55.41 73.90 7.76
CA LYS A 1103 -55.42 73.96 6.30
C LYS A 1103 -54.08 74.38 5.72
N GLY A 1104 -53.65 73.63 4.74
CA GLY A 1104 -52.37 73.82 4.06
C GLY A 1104 -52.04 72.60 3.23
N THR A 1105 -50.84 72.57 2.66
CA THR A 1105 -50.37 71.42 1.90
C THR A 1105 -49.01 71.02 2.40
N VAL A 1106 -48.83 69.74 2.71
CA VAL A 1106 -47.55 69.20 3.17
C VAL A 1106 -47.01 68.21 2.16
N VAL A 1107 -45.68 68.12 2.07
CA VAL A 1107 -45.01 67.09 1.28
C VAL A 1107 -44.32 66.14 2.22
N VAL A 1108 -44.82 64.90 2.27
CA VAL A 1108 -44.19 63.82 3.04
C VAL A 1108 -43.05 63.26 2.20
N GLN A 1109 -41.84 63.29 2.74
CA GLN A 1109 -40.64 62.77 2.11
C GLN A 1109 -40.19 61.48 2.78
N LEU A 1110 -39.89 60.47 1.98
CA LEU A 1110 -39.25 59.23 2.38
C LEU A 1110 -37.82 59.22 1.82
N THR A 1111 -36.84 58.90 2.65
CA THR A 1111 -35.44 58.74 2.23
C THR A 1111 -34.89 57.38 2.63
N ALA A 1112 -34.04 56.81 1.78
CA ALA A 1112 -33.33 55.54 2.01
C ALA A 1112 -31.91 55.68 1.45
N GLY A 1113 -30.98 56.15 2.28
CA GLY A 1113 -29.66 56.58 1.80
C GLY A 1113 -29.79 57.82 0.91
N ASP A 1114 -29.25 57.76 -0.31
CA ASP A 1114 -29.33 58.86 -1.30
C ASP A 1114 -30.65 58.89 -2.08
N LEU A 1115 -31.48 57.84 -1.96
CA LEU A 1115 -32.77 57.75 -2.66
C LEU A 1115 -33.85 58.52 -1.91
N GLN A 1116 -34.73 59.22 -2.65
CA GLN A 1116 -35.82 60.02 -2.09
C GLN A 1116 -37.12 59.83 -2.87
N ALA A 1117 -38.24 59.83 -2.16
CA ALA A 1117 -39.59 59.85 -2.71
C ALA A 1117 -40.46 60.86 -1.97
N GLU A 1118 -41.41 61.45 -2.67
CA GLU A 1118 -42.28 62.51 -2.14
C GLU A 1118 -43.75 62.20 -2.40
N HIS A 1119 -44.59 62.49 -1.41
CA HIS A 1119 -46.03 62.34 -1.49
C HIS A 1119 -46.73 63.58 -0.93
N LYS A 1120 -47.46 64.27 -1.79
CA LYS A 1120 -48.15 65.53 -1.44
C LYS A 1120 -49.50 65.21 -0.81
N VAL A 1121 -49.76 65.80 0.36
CA VAL A 1121 -51.02 65.64 1.10
C VAL A 1121 -51.64 67.01 1.37
N GLU A 1122 -52.87 67.21 0.92
CA GLU A 1122 -53.64 68.44 1.14
C GLU A 1122 -54.48 68.35 2.42
N ILE A 1123 -54.35 69.33 3.31
CA ILE A 1123 -55.09 69.40 4.57
C ILE A 1123 -56.25 70.38 4.45
N GLN A 1124 -57.45 69.90 4.75
CA GLN A 1124 -58.71 70.64 4.55
C GLN A 1124 -59.28 71.19 5.87
N ASN A 1125 -59.98 72.35 5.82
CA ASN A 1125 -60.57 73.02 7.00
C ASN A 1125 -61.83 72.31 7.52
N GLN A 1126 -62.12 72.47 8.81
CA GLN A 1126 -63.33 71.98 9.46
C GLN A 1126 -64.41 73.09 9.53
N PHE A 1127 -65.68 72.74 9.27
CA PHE A 1127 -66.83 73.64 9.42
C PHE A 1127 -67.16 73.87 10.91
N THR A 1128 -67.38 75.12 11.34
CA THR A 1128 -67.43 75.46 12.78
C THR A 1128 -68.59 76.36 13.23
N GLY A 1129 -69.32 77.06 12.35
CA GLY A 1129 -70.38 77.98 12.81
C GLY A 1129 -71.25 78.60 11.72
N LEU A 1130 -72.36 79.23 12.13
CA LEU A 1130 -73.25 80.03 11.28
C LEU A 1130 -73.43 81.44 11.88
N ARG A 1131 -73.54 82.47 11.04
CA ARG A 1131 -73.80 83.86 11.47
C ARG A 1131 -74.78 84.57 10.55
N LEU A 1132 -75.82 85.17 11.12
CA LEU A 1132 -76.83 85.97 10.41
C LEU A 1132 -76.69 87.46 10.71
N SER A 1133 -76.97 88.31 9.72
CA SER A 1133 -77.12 89.77 9.91
C SER A 1133 -78.31 90.07 10.83
N ASN A 1134 -78.17 91.00 11.80
CA ASN A 1134 -79.23 91.30 12.79
C ASN A 1134 -79.14 92.76 13.32
N PRO A 1135 -80.20 93.59 13.28
CA PRO A 1135 -81.53 93.32 12.73
C PRO A 1135 -81.58 93.43 11.19
N ILE A 1136 -82.58 92.81 10.58
CA ILE A 1136 -82.88 92.89 9.14
C ILE A 1136 -84.24 93.61 8.98
N SER A 1137 -84.26 94.70 8.21
CA SER A 1137 -85.49 95.45 7.93
C SER A 1137 -86.01 95.13 6.52
N ILE A 1138 -87.33 94.96 6.39
CA ILE A 1138 -88.02 94.67 5.13
C ILE A 1138 -89.36 95.41 5.08
N MET A 1139 -89.82 95.78 3.89
CA MET A 1139 -91.12 96.44 3.72
C MET A 1139 -92.25 95.41 3.65
N ALA A 1140 -93.40 95.72 4.24
CA ALA A 1140 -94.58 94.85 4.16
C ALA A 1140 -94.98 94.60 2.69
N GLY A 1141 -95.26 93.36 2.34
CA GLY A 1141 -95.55 92.88 0.98
C GLY A 1141 -94.33 92.45 0.16
N SER A 1142 -93.11 92.57 0.69
CA SER A 1142 -91.87 92.20 -0.03
C SER A 1142 -91.29 90.86 0.39
N ASP A 1143 -90.54 90.23 -0.52
CA ASP A 1143 -89.75 89.02 -0.25
C ASP A 1143 -88.26 89.33 -0.04
N LEU A 1144 -87.57 88.54 0.79
CA LEU A 1144 -86.12 88.58 0.97
C LEU A 1144 -85.52 87.18 1.16
N ASP A 1145 -84.46 86.87 0.43
CA ASP A 1145 -83.68 85.65 0.65
C ASP A 1145 -82.64 85.85 1.77
N LEU A 1146 -82.84 85.17 2.90
CA LEU A 1146 -81.93 85.24 4.05
C LEU A 1146 -80.59 84.52 3.82
N GLN A 1147 -80.47 83.65 2.81
CA GLN A 1147 -79.17 83.08 2.41
C GLN A 1147 -78.16 84.18 2.07
N THR A 1148 -78.64 85.27 1.45
CA THR A 1148 -77.82 86.45 1.11
C THR A 1148 -77.34 87.23 2.34
N LYS A 1149 -77.87 86.91 3.52
CA LYS A 1149 -77.54 87.52 4.82
C LYS A 1149 -76.89 86.53 5.79
N LEU A 1150 -76.61 85.30 5.33
CA LEU A 1150 -76.00 84.20 6.10
C LEU A 1150 -74.53 83.97 5.71
N GLU A 1151 -73.70 83.92 6.74
CA GLU A 1151 -72.27 83.65 6.67
C GLU A 1151 -71.95 82.29 7.33
N LEU A 1152 -71.23 81.40 6.63
CA LEU A 1152 -70.70 80.16 7.21
C LEU A 1152 -69.30 80.41 7.76
N LEU A 1153 -69.01 79.87 8.95
CA LEU A 1153 -67.74 80.12 9.64
C LEU A 1153 -66.83 78.89 9.60
N PRO A 1154 -65.52 79.09 9.35
CA PRO A 1154 -64.86 80.38 9.04
C PRO A 1154 -65.19 80.88 7.61
N HIS A 1155 -65.36 82.19 7.47
CA HIS A 1155 -65.83 82.83 6.22
C HIS A 1155 -64.94 82.50 5.02
N GLY A 1156 -65.56 82.06 3.92
CA GLY A 1156 -64.87 81.81 2.64
C GLY A 1156 -63.92 80.61 2.62
N GLU A 1157 -63.90 79.77 3.67
CA GLU A 1157 -62.96 78.66 3.79
C GLU A 1157 -63.61 77.30 4.12
N VAL A 1158 -64.91 77.16 3.86
CA VAL A 1158 -65.67 75.91 4.07
C VAL A 1158 -65.80 75.19 2.73
N ASN A 1159 -65.13 74.03 2.59
CA ASN A 1159 -65.01 73.35 1.30
C ASN A 1159 -66.34 72.82 0.73
N ASP A 1160 -67.35 72.57 1.58
CA ASP A 1160 -68.68 72.08 1.17
C ASP A 1160 -69.77 73.17 1.27
N GLU A 1161 -69.41 74.45 1.13
CA GLU A 1161 -70.31 75.58 1.37
C GLU A 1161 -71.64 75.49 0.60
N LEU A 1162 -71.58 75.07 -0.66
CA LEU A 1162 -72.74 74.89 -1.53
C LEU A 1162 -73.68 73.79 -1.05
N ASP A 1163 -73.14 72.66 -0.59
CA ASP A 1163 -73.95 71.55 -0.07
C ASP A 1163 -74.55 71.92 1.29
N ILE A 1164 -73.79 72.59 2.15
CA ILE A 1164 -74.29 73.05 3.44
C ILE A 1164 -75.45 74.02 3.24
N ARG A 1165 -75.28 75.06 2.40
CA ARG A 1165 -76.29 76.10 2.13
C ARG A 1165 -77.59 75.54 1.55
N ASN A 1166 -77.48 74.58 0.65
CA ASN A 1166 -78.64 74.08 -0.10
C ASN A 1166 -79.36 72.92 0.59
N ASN A 1167 -78.63 72.07 1.32
CA ASN A 1167 -79.17 70.79 1.79
C ASN A 1167 -79.16 70.62 3.31
N LYS A 1168 -78.31 71.36 4.03
CA LYS A 1168 -78.02 71.09 5.45
C LYS A 1168 -78.42 72.19 6.43
N LEU A 1169 -79.19 73.19 5.98
CA LEU A 1169 -79.74 74.24 6.83
C LEU A 1169 -81.26 74.11 6.99
N ILE A 1170 -81.79 74.51 8.13
CA ILE A 1170 -83.24 74.61 8.41
C ILE A 1170 -83.55 75.98 8.99
N TRP A 1171 -84.55 76.66 8.43
CA TRP A 1171 -85.00 78.00 8.79
C TRP A 1171 -86.35 77.99 9.51
N LYS A 1172 -86.55 78.87 10.49
CA LYS A 1172 -87.81 78.97 11.24
C LYS A 1172 -88.10 80.40 11.68
N SER A 1173 -89.34 80.86 11.46
CA SER A 1173 -89.88 82.11 12.00
C SER A 1173 -90.58 81.83 13.34
N ASP A 1174 -90.41 82.71 14.32
CA ASP A 1174 -91.10 82.62 15.60
C ASP A 1174 -92.54 83.16 15.55
N ASN A 1175 -92.85 84.01 14.57
CA ASN A 1175 -94.18 84.58 14.38
C ASN A 1175 -94.53 84.73 12.88
N PRO A 1176 -95.15 83.69 12.28
CA PRO A 1176 -95.49 83.70 10.85
C PRO A 1176 -96.58 84.70 10.47
N LEU A 1177 -97.26 85.35 11.43
CA LEU A 1177 -98.24 86.40 11.14
C LEU A 1177 -97.59 87.74 10.81
N ILE A 1178 -96.28 87.89 11.04
CA ILE A 1178 -95.51 89.10 10.70
C ILE A 1178 -94.75 88.86 9.41
N PHE A 1179 -94.05 87.73 9.30
CA PHE A 1179 -93.49 87.24 8.05
C PHE A 1179 -93.42 85.71 8.07
N THR A 1180 -93.67 85.06 6.94
CA THR A 1180 -93.41 83.62 6.79
C THR A 1180 -91.99 83.40 6.29
N VAL A 1181 -91.38 82.26 6.65
CA VAL A 1181 -90.08 81.82 6.09
C VAL A 1181 -90.23 80.43 5.52
N ASN A 1182 -89.63 80.18 4.35
CA ASN A 1182 -89.50 78.83 3.82
C ASN A 1182 -88.40 78.07 4.62
N PRO A 1183 -88.72 76.91 5.22
CA PRO A 1183 -87.80 76.21 6.10
C PRO A 1183 -86.57 75.63 5.42
N ASP A 1184 -86.60 75.37 4.11
CA ASP A 1184 -85.45 74.81 3.39
C ASP A 1184 -84.63 75.89 2.66
N THR A 1185 -85.29 76.94 2.17
CA THR A 1185 -84.60 77.97 1.36
C THR A 1185 -84.21 79.21 2.15
N GLY A 1186 -84.89 79.53 3.25
CA GLY A 1186 -84.64 80.74 4.02
C GLY A 1186 -85.25 82.02 3.42
N VAL A 1187 -86.05 81.91 2.35
CA VAL A 1187 -86.75 83.07 1.77
C VAL A 1187 -87.92 83.47 2.68
N ILE A 1188 -87.96 84.75 3.05
CA ILE A 1188 -89.04 85.34 3.85
C ILE A 1188 -90.00 86.16 3.01
N HIS A 1189 -91.29 86.12 3.34
CA HIS A 1189 -92.34 87.01 2.82
C HIS A 1189 -92.88 87.88 3.95
N ALA A 1190 -92.68 89.19 3.88
CA ALA A 1190 -93.13 90.13 4.90
C ALA A 1190 -94.62 90.41 4.73
N ILE A 1191 -95.43 90.08 5.73
CA ILE A 1191 -96.91 90.12 5.63
C ILE A 1191 -97.47 91.44 6.12
N ARG A 1192 -97.08 91.86 7.33
CA ARG A 1192 -97.58 93.10 7.95
C ARG A 1192 -96.57 93.68 8.91
N GLU A 1193 -96.74 94.97 9.18
CA GLU A 1193 -95.90 95.71 10.10
C GLU A 1193 -95.81 95.03 11.47
N GLY A 1194 -94.59 94.95 12.00
CA GLY A 1194 -94.30 94.27 13.25
C GLY A 1194 -92.85 93.83 13.33
N THR A 1195 -92.52 93.12 14.40
CA THR A 1195 -91.19 92.53 14.57
C THR A 1195 -91.28 91.10 15.05
N ALA A 1196 -90.51 90.22 14.41
CA ALA A 1196 -90.40 88.79 14.70
C ALA A 1196 -88.96 88.32 14.48
N TYR A 1197 -88.61 87.10 14.86
CA TYR A 1197 -87.27 86.53 14.71
C TYR A 1197 -87.26 85.35 13.75
N VAL A 1198 -86.16 85.20 13.03
CA VAL A 1198 -85.84 84.02 12.23
C VAL A 1198 -84.61 83.31 12.79
N THR A 1199 -84.63 81.99 12.84
CA THR A 1199 -83.50 81.15 13.27
C THR A 1199 -83.12 80.16 12.17
N VAL A 1200 -81.82 79.98 11.92
CA VAL A 1200 -81.25 78.93 11.08
C VAL A 1200 -80.46 77.93 11.92
N VAL A 1201 -80.54 76.64 11.60
CA VAL A 1201 -79.84 75.55 12.30
C VAL A 1201 -79.14 74.64 11.29
N TYR A 1202 -77.91 74.21 11.60
CA TYR A 1202 -77.21 73.18 10.84
C TYR A 1202 -77.71 71.78 11.20
N LYS A 1203 -78.13 70.99 10.21
CA LYS A 1203 -78.79 69.68 10.43
C LYS A 1203 -77.87 68.64 11.11
N GLU A 1204 -76.58 68.63 10.79
CA GLU A 1204 -75.66 67.59 11.28
C GLU A 1204 -75.08 67.90 12.67
N ASP A 1205 -75.10 69.18 13.08
CA ASP A 1205 -74.78 69.59 14.44
C ASP A 1205 -75.73 70.72 14.87
N PRO A 1206 -76.87 70.39 15.52
CA PRO A 1206 -77.86 71.36 15.95
C PRO A 1206 -77.37 72.42 16.95
N ALA A 1207 -76.17 72.24 17.54
CA ALA A 1207 -75.54 73.27 18.36
C ALA A 1207 -75.09 74.48 17.54
N ILE A 1208 -74.90 74.31 16.22
CA ILE A 1208 -74.55 75.37 15.28
C ILE A 1208 -75.85 76.02 14.76
N THR A 1209 -76.19 77.18 15.32
CA THR A 1209 -77.39 77.95 14.98
C THR A 1209 -77.11 79.46 14.95
N ALA A 1210 -77.92 80.22 14.20
CA ALA A 1210 -77.92 81.69 14.22
C ALA A 1210 -79.35 82.23 14.19
N THR A 1211 -79.60 83.32 14.92
CA THR A 1211 -80.93 83.96 15.03
C THR A 1211 -80.82 85.46 14.71
N ALA A 1212 -81.80 85.99 13.97
CA ALA A 1212 -81.89 87.41 13.61
C ALA A 1212 -83.30 87.97 13.80
N LYS A 1213 -83.38 89.25 14.17
CA LYS A 1213 -84.62 90.03 14.30
C LYS A 1213 -85.02 90.60 12.94
N ILE A 1214 -86.23 90.33 12.49
CA ILE A 1214 -86.84 90.88 11.26
C ILE A 1214 -87.84 91.99 11.62
N ILE A 1215 -87.63 93.19 11.11
CA ILE A 1215 -88.49 94.36 11.32
C ILE A 1215 -89.24 94.65 10.02
N VAL A 1216 -90.58 94.54 10.02
CA VAL A 1216 -91.43 94.82 8.86
C VAL A 1216 -92.05 96.22 8.99
N GLN A 1217 -91.91 97.08 7.98
CA GLN A 1217 -92.36 98.50 7.98
C GLN A 1217 -93.40 98.82 6.88
N ARG A 1218 -94.25 99.87 7.06
CA ARG A 1218 -95.29 100.34 6.11
C ARG A 1218 -94.93 101.70 5.45
N LEU A 1219 -95.36 101.93 4.19
CA LEU A 1219 -95.16 103.18 3.41
C LEU A 1219 -96.35 104.15 3.58
N ASP A 1220 -96.10 105.42 3.93
CA ASP A 1220 -97.07 106.52 3.86
C ASP A 1220 -96.58 107.60 2.86
N ASN A 1221 -97.50 108.12 2.02
CA ASN A 1221 -97.27 109.11 0.95
C ASN A 1221 -97.83 110.51 1.30
N GLU A 1222 -97.17 111.56 0.77
CA GLU A 1222 -97.51 113.01 0.59
C GLU A 1222 -96.44 113.93 1.23
N ASP A 1223 -95.81 114.88 0.52
CA ASP A 1223 -96.43 116.10 -0.02
C ASP A 1223 -95.70 116.76 -1.22
N LYS A 1224 -96.46 117.59 -1.96
CA LYS A 1224 -96.10 118.45 -3.11
C LYS A 1224 -95.46 119.78 -2.67
N TYR A 1225 -94.47 120.29 -3.43
CA TYR A 1225 -94.45 121.60 -4.14
C TYR A 1225 -93.15 121.76 -4.95
#